data_AF-E6MEG7-F1
#
_entry.id   AF-E6MEG7-F1
#
_cell.length_a   1.000
_cell.length_b   1.000
_cell.length_c   1.000
_cell.angle_alpha   90.00
_cell.angle_beta   90.00
_cell.angle_gamma   90.00
#
_symmetry.space_group_name_H-M   'P 1'
#
loop_
_entity.id
_entity.type
_entity.pdbx_description
1 polymer ?
#
loop_
_entity_poly.entity_id
_entity_poly.type
_entity_poly.pdbx_seq_one_letter_code
_entity_poly.pdbx_strand_id
1 'polypeptide(L)'
;MDEEKTKRGITNQPEGSRGLPKRGDGQTPKHFSFSSFKGKVPSNDEVTAEETSRMAEPLTPEMTADNDVIPNASDSEPWEKQVEQMDNVDAPEVGAAIENLNAAAGKKDESKAPKRQGLPRRNARQASRSMPEQTAEKQDDTTMSETAKKKTEAKRSTGKGRKANSGKTVKAKKKRKGSSDGKTPMGLPSKKKKKKGMRTWMKVLIVLLILALAGIAAVVGLYQYNRQDISDYKYSQKQKTQIISADNQTIGSLFSENRTYVSLNQIPDNMKNALISIEDSRFYDHGGVDYFGIARSMVSNMVSRNATNQGASTITQQLARLLFLPDISTEQTLGDSINRKFKEISIAWQLEDKYSKNQILEMYLNEYYFGSSAYGIEEAAKTYFGKDIWSCNLAECAMLAGLPQAPSAYAPNAHYSAAKHRQEQVLDRMTKLGYITEKEAKAAKATQINVAKFDSSSLNNQVRSGYEKFVNRALQQYAEAQAPSVMKTQGISRSEAIKYTRKKVASGGYKIYTTVNTGMQQQAQSISQSRYPTGSSVTNAIVTMDLDGSVRAYYGGNTQIDMANTARQPGSNIKPLYYSGAIDKGLFTAGSTLPNHFSLGNWTPASHGKGASVSLTTAIVQSLNAPSAYVMYRMGVKTSIEWMKTMGITTFTDNDYNVATSLGGMSNGIKPIEMAAAFNVFNNSGVYNQPKFITKVENDNGTTIFKASDLNLDSHQVMKQSTATTMKSILRQVVTSGTGTAANVYSTAGKTGTTDAGKDLWFTGITGNLTTTIWVGNLNNVALGGYGSLSAGIYGTYMSRLGANALITGLN
;
A
#
# COMPACT_ATOMS: atom_id res chain seq x y z
N MET A 1 -33.22 -37.14 31.07
CA MET A 1 -33.68 -38.53 31.20
C MET A 1 -33.48 -39.18 29.85
N ASP A 2 -32.69 -40.24 29.91
CA ASP A 2 -32.48 -41.37 29.01
C ASP A 2 -31.68 -41.26 27.69
N GLU A 3 -30.60 -42.06 27.73
CA GLU A 3 -29.61 -42.47 26.75
C GLU A 3 -30.19 -43.50 25.75
N GLU A 4 -29.53 -43.69 24.60
CA GLU A 4 -28.91 -45.01 24.36
C GLU A 4 -27.77 -44.99 23.32
N LYS A 5 -26.72 -45.73 23.66
CA LYS A 5 -25.51 -46.05 22.88
C LYS A 5 -25.64 -47.47 22.32
N THR A 6 -24.86 -47.80 21.29
CA THR A 6 -24.39 -49.19 21.10
C THR A 6 -22.95 -49.24 20.58
N LYS A 7 -22.12 -50.04 21.26
CA LYS A 7 -20.75 -50.47 20.93
C LYS A 7 -20.68 -52.00 21.11
N ARG A 8 -19.98 -52.71 20.22
CA ARG A 8 -19.23 -53.99 20.40
C ARG A 8 -18.22 -54.05 19.23
N GLY A 9 -16.95 -54.50 19.26
CA GLY A 9 -16.04 -55.02 20.27
C GLY A 9 -14.93 -55.87 19.60
N ILE A 10 -13.65 -55.75 20.06
CA ILE A 10 -12.65 -56.85 20.31
C ILE A 10 -12.00 -57.54 19.07
N THR A 11 -10.74 -58.03 19.01
CA THR A 11 -9.33 -57.65 19.35
C THR A 11 -8.39 -58.74 18.78
N ASN A 12 -7.11 -58.41 18.63
CA ASN A 12 -5.87 -59.21 18.78
C ASN A 12 -5.13 -59.89 17.60
N GLN A 13 -3.80 -59.68 17.66
CA GLN A 13 -2.67 -60.24 16.88
C GLN A 13 -2.38 -61.72 17.21
N PRO A 14 -1.33 -62.32 16.59
CA PRO A 14 -0.08 -62.51 17.37
C PRO A 14 1.26 -62.35 16.62
N GLU A 15 2.33 -62.35 17.44
CA GLU A 15 3.78 -62.17 17.22
C GLU A 15 4.52 -63.40 16.61
N GLY A 16 5.78 -63.19 16.18
CA GLY A 16 6.89 -63.98 16.75
C GLY A 16 7.79 -64.89 15.88
N SER A 17 8.87 -64.30 15.35
CA SER A 17 10.27 -64.81 15.42
C SER A 17 10.83 -65.93 14.50
N ARG A 18 12.11 -65.70 14.14
CA ARG A 18 13.23 -66.62 13.78
C ARG A 18 13.60 -66.79 12.29
N GLY A 19 14.88 -66.51 12.00
CA GLY A 19 15.69 -67.32 11.09
C GLY A 19 16.46 -66.57 10.00
N LEU A 20 17.70 -66.14 10.30
CA LEU A 20 18.74 -65.99 9.29
C LEU A 20 19.37 -67.38 9.01
N PRO A 21 19.87 -67.62 7.79
CA PRO A 21 21.27 -68.05 7.70
C PRO A 21 22.08 -67.37 6.59
N LYS A 22 23.41 -67.54 6.73
CA LYS A 22 24.52 -66.99 5.95
C LYS A 22 24.86 -67.81 4.69
N ARG A 23 25.48 -67.11 3.72
CA ARG A 23 26.62 -67.46 2.82
C ARG A 23 26.56 -68.72 1.92
N GLY A 24 26.91 -68.52 0.65
CA GLY A 24 27.41 -69.55 -0.27
C GLY A 24 27.70 -69.00 -1.67
N ASP A 25 28.97 -69.03 -2.06
CA ASP A 25 29.56 -68.58 -3.33
C ASP A 25 29.14 -69.42 -4.55
N GLY A 26 29.29 -68.89 -5.77
CA GLY A 26 29.23 -69.70 -7.00
C GLY A 26 29.19 -68.90 -8.31
N GLN A 27 30.16 -69.15 -9.19
CA GLN A 27 30.54 -68.39 -10.39
C GLN A 27 29.58 -68.48 -11.61
N THR A 28 29.52 -67.37 -12.36
CA THR A 28 29.34 -67.09 -13.82
C THR A 28 28.67 -68.09 -14.79
N PRO A 29 28.04 -67.56 -15.87
CA PRO A 29 28.70 -67.65 -17.20
C PRO A 29 28.46 -66.47 -18.19
N LYS A 30 29.49 -66.20 -19.03
CA LYS A 30 29.53 -65.96 -20.51
C LYS A 30 28.54 -64.95 -21.18
N HIS A 31 28.81 -64.23 -22.28
CA HIS A 31 29.97 -63.74 -23.06
C HIS A 31 29.40 -63.09 -24.38
N PHE A 32 30.12 -62.12 -24.99
CA PHE A 32 30.02 -61.54 -26.37
C PHE A 32 28.83 -60.61 -26.72
N SER A 33 28.94 -59.39 -27.28
CA SER A 33 29.88 -58.61 -28.16
C SER A 33 29.30 -58.43 -29.56
N PHE A 34 29.20 -57.18 -30.06
CA PHE A 34 29.96 -56.71 -31.24
C PHE A 34 29.87 -55.18 -31.44
N SER A 35 30.92 -54.68 -32.06
CA SER A 35 31.42 -53.31 -32.20
C SER A 35 31.14 -52.65 -33.57
N SER A 36 31.59 -51.39 -33.71
CA SER A 36 32.22 -50.72 -34.88
C SER A 36 31.45 -49.48 -35.40
N PHE A 37 32.03 -48.39 -35.92
CA PHE A 37 33.41 -47.95 -36.16
C PHE A 37 33.44 -46.44 -36.54
N LYS A 38 34.51 -45.74 -36.10
CA LYS A 38 35.37 -44.70 -36.74
C LYS A 38 34.88 -43.64 -37.74
N GLY A 39 35.46 -42.44 -37.54
CA GLY A 39 36.21 -41.64 -38.55
C GLY A 39 35.61 -40.26 -38.81
N LYS A 40 36.34 -39.15 -39.04
CA LYS A 40 37.78 -38.87 -39.20
C LYS A 40 37.93 -37.33 -39.19
N VAL A 41 39.06 -36.85 -38.68
CA VAL A 41 39.57 -35.46 -38.85
C VAL A 41 40.03 -35.25 -40.30
N PRO A 42 40.03 -34.00 -40.80
CA PRO A 42 41.21 -33.52 -41.52
C PRO A 42 41.77 -32.22 -40.93
N SER A 43 43.10 -32.13 -40.95
CA SER A 43 43.90 -30.93 -40.77
C SER A 43 44.35 -30.39 -42.13
N ASN A 44 44.88 -29.17 -42.08
CA ASN A 44 45.84 -28.52 -42.98
C ASN A 44 45.37 -27.59 -44.13
N ASP A 45 45.88 -26.37 -44.00
CA ASP A 45 46.51 -25.49 -45.01
C ASP A 45 45.68 -24.53 -45.87
N GLU A 46 46.35 -23.40 -46.18
CA GLU A 46 46.01 -22.19 -46.97
C GLU A 46 45.39 -21.04 -46.15
N VAL A 47 46.13 -20.01 -45.71
CA VAL A 47 46.85 -18.96 -46.45
C VAL A 47 45.99 -18.33 -47.55
N THR A 48 45.38 -17.18 -47.25
CA THR A 48 45.40 -16.00 -48.13
C THR A 48 45.30 -14.73 -47.28
N ALA A 49 46.32 -13.89 -47.41
CA ALA A 49 46.28 -12.48 -47.07
C ALA A 49 45.68 -11.71 -48.25
N GLU A 50 44.77 -10.77 -47.99
CA GLU A 50 44.35 -9.64 -48.83
C GLU A 50 43.43 -8.80 -47.91
N GLU A 51 43.58 -7.50 -47.65
CA GLU A 51 44.48 -6.48 -48.18
C GLU A 51 44.87 -5.49 -47.07
N THR A 52 46.11 -5.08 -47.19
CA THR A 52 46.79 -3.98 -46.53
C THR A 52 46.28 -2.60 -46.96
N SER A 53 46.00 -1.77 -45.95
CA SER A 53 46.68 -0.50 -45.72
C SER A 53 46.14 0.82 -46.30
N ARG A 54 46.54 1.87 -45.56
CA ARG A 54 46.80 3.27 -45.94
C ARG A 54 45.57 4.17 -45.99
N MET A 55 45.61 5.41 -45.50
CA MET A 55 46.68 6.22 -44.90
C MET A 55 46.01 7.50 -44.35
N ALA A 56 46.63 8.05 -43.31
CA ALA A 56 46.92 9.47 -43.10
C ALA A 56 45.81 10.54 -43.28
N GLU A 57 45.43 11.17 -42.15
CA GLU A 57 45.67 12.59 -41.77
C GLU A 57 45.37 13.75 -42.77
N PRO A 58 45.32 15.05 -42.35
CA PRO A 58 45.20 15.65 -41.01
C PRO A 58 44.25 16.90 -40.94
N LEU A 59 44.22 17.53 -39.74
CA LEU A 59 44.24 19.00 -39.47
C LEU A 59 43.15 19.53 -38.51
N THR A 60 43.63 19.93 -37.32
CA THR A 60 43.12 20.85 -36.28
C THR A 60 43.12 22.33 -36.77
N PRO A 61 42.85 23.43 -35.99
CA PRO A 61 42.67 23.58 -34.51
C PRO A 61 41.64 24.65 -34.02
N GLU A 62 41.37 24.67 -32.70
CA GLU A 62 41.31 25.86 -31.78
C GLU A 62 40.82 25.37 -30.37
N MET A 63 41.70 25.23 -29.36
CA MET A 63 42.01 26.16 -28.24
C MET A 63 40.74 26.69 -27.52
N THR A 64 40.50 26.48 -26.22
CA THR A 64 41.30 26.77 -24.99
C THR A 64 40.89 25.85 -23.81
N ALA A 65 41.82 25.21 -23.07
CA ALA A 65 42.28 25.55 -21.69
C ALA A 65 41.15 26.01 -20.72
N ASP A 66 40.88 25.36 -19.59
CA ASP A 66 41.75 25.29 -18.40
C ASP A 66 41.69 23.98 -17.57
N ASN A 67 42.83 23.71 -16.91
CA ASN A 67 43.17 22.67 -15.94
C ASN A 67 42.45 22.91 -14.56
N ASP A 68 42.29 21.97 -13.62
CA ASP A 68 43.34 21.23 -12.89
C ASP A 68 42.84 19.91 -12.25
N VAL A 69 43.53 18.84 -12.65
CA VAL A 69 44.21 17.75 -11.93
C VAL A 69 43.77 17.27 -10.53
N ILE A 70 43.56 15.94 -10.51
CA ILE A 70 43.42 14.97 -9.41
C ILE A 70 44.80 14.57 -8.85
N PRO A 71 45.00 14.36 -7.53
CA PRO A 71 46.11 13.55 -7.03
C PRO A 71 45.70 12.10 -6.82
N ASN A 72 46.50 11.23 -7.43
CA ASN A 72 46.46 9.78 -7.36
C ASN A 72 46.98 9.27 -6.00
N ALA A 73 46.46 8.12 -5.57
CA ALA A 73 46.84 7.47 -4.33
C ALA A 73 48.01 6.49 -4.54
N SER A 74 49.21 6.86 -4.08
CA SER A 74 50.24 5.93 -3.63
C SER A 74 51.21 6.70 -2.73
N ASP A 75 51.71 6.01 -1.70
CA ASP A 75 52.71 6.43 -0.71
C ASP A 75 52.15 6.92 0.63
N SER A 76 51.91 5.97 1.55
CA SER A 76 51.88 6.26 2.98
C SER A 76 52.84 5.32 3.72
N GLU A 77 53.70 5.92 4.55
CA GLU A 77 54.71 5.24 5.37
C GLU A 77 54.09 4.32 6.45
N PRO A 78 54.83 3.31 6.95
CA PRO A 78 54.34 2.38 7.98
C PRO A 78 54.11 3.05 9.35
N TRP A 79 53.01 2.64 9.98
CA TRP A 79 52.44 3.14 11.25
C TRP A 79 53.34 3.10 12.51
N GLU A 80 54.52 2.46 12.44
CA GLU A 80 55.40 2.27 13.60
C GLU A 80 56.16 3.56 14.00
N LYS A 81 56.25 4.56 13.13
CA LYS A 81 56.93 5.85 13.43
C LYS A 81 56.05 6.95 14.01
N GLN A 82 54.73 6.77 14.10
CA GLN A 82 53.82 7.76 14.70
C GLN A 82 53.60 7.58 16.21
N VAL A 83 54.09 6.50 16.80
CA VAL A 83 53.92 6.21 18.23
C VAL A 83 55.05 6.79 19.09
N GLU A 84 56.16 7.21 18.48
CA GLU A 84 57.35 7.72 19.19
C GLU A 84 57.36 9.26 19.40
N GLN A 85 56.32 9.97 18.95
CA GLN A 85 56.19 11.44 19.12
C GLN A 85 55.06 11.88 20.07
N MET A 86 54.46 10.95 20.82
CA MET A 86 53.43 11.28 21.83
C MET A 86 53.90 11.17 23.28
N ASP A 87 55.13 10.71 23.53
CA ASP A 87 55.76 10.73 24.86
C ASP A 87 56.59 12.01 25.04
N ASN A 88 55.91 13.17 25.16
CA ASN A 88 56.39 14.36 25.88
C ASN A 88 55.47 15.56 25.61
N VAL A 89 54.36 15.70 26.33
CA VAL A 89 53.82 17.03 26.71
C VAL A 89 53.01 16.91 28.00
N ASP A 90 53.48 17.58 29.05
CA ASP A 90 52.74 17.82 30.30
C ASP A 90 51.56 18.79 30.10
N ALA A 91 50.46 18.54 30.82
CA ALA A 91 49.24 19.37 30.86
C ALA A 91 49.48 20.76 31.49
N PRO A 92 48.75 21.85 31.14
CA PRO A 92 47.37 22.03 31.63
C PRO A 92 46.45 22.97 30.80
N GLU A 93 45.20 22.58 30.52
CA GLU A 93 44.10 23.55 30.27
C GLU A 93 42.72 22.87 30.24
N VAL A 94 42.23 22.40 31.39
CA VAL A 94 40.82 21.96 31.56
C VAL A 94 40.29 22.41 32.93
N GLY A 95 40.51 23.68 33.27
CA GLY A 95 40.07 24.29 34.54
C GLY A 95 38.92 25.30 34.39
N ALA A 96 38.68 25.86 33.21
CA ALA A 96 37.84 27.06 33.06
C ALA A 96 36.42 26.83 32.52
N ALA A 97 36.06 25.59 32.13
CA ALA A 97 34.75 25.32 31.50
C ALA A 97 33.67 24.79 32.48
N ILE A 98 33.99 24.58 33.76
CA ILE A 98 33.06 23.97 34.74
C ILE A 98 32.46 24.99 35.72
N GLU A 99 33.01 26.20 35.87
CA GLU A 99 32.46 27.22 36.78
C GLU A 99 31.25 27.99 36.24
N ASN A 100 31.03 28.03 34.92
CA ASN A 100 29.93 28.82 34.34
C ASN A 100 28.59 28.10 34.20
N LEU A 101 28.49 26.82 34.55
CA LEU A 101 27.22 26.07 34.50
C LEU A 101 26.51 25.97 35.87
N ASN A 102 27.19 26.28 36.98
CA ASN A 102 26.61 26.22 38.32
C ASN A 102 25.95 27.54 38.79
N ALA A 103 25.97 28.60 37.98
CA ALA A 103 25.32 29.88 38.29
C ALA A 103 23.86 30.00 37.78
N ALA A 104 23.34 29.02 37.03
CA ALA A 104 22.03 29.13 36.36
C ALA A 104 20.92 28.20 36.90
N ALA A 105 21.14 27.45 37.98
CA ALA A 105 20.11 26.60 38.57
C ALA A 105 19.86 26.98 40.03
N GLY A 106 18.79 27.77 40.24
CA GLY A 106 18.32 28.17 41.55
C GLY A 106 17.93 26.98 42.44
N LYS A 107 18.33 27.08 43.71
CA LYS A 107 18.01 26.19 44.82
C LYS A 107 16.51 25.89 44.96
N LYS A 108 16.17 24.60 45.14
CA LYS A 108 15.11 24.18 46.06
C LYS A 108 15.52 22.91 46.78
N ASP A 109 15.62 23.04 48.11
CA ASP A 109 15.61 21.95 49.07
C ASP A 109 14.33 21.12 48.92
N GLU A 110 14.44 19.80 49.00
CA GLU A 110 13.42 18.97 49.65
C GLU A 110 13.99 17.62 50.08
N SER A 111 14.28 17.56 51.38
CA SER A 111 14.44 16.34 52.14
C SER A 111 13.06 15.73 52.44
N LYS A 112 12.86 14.45 52.07
CA LYS A 112 12.10 13.40 52.80
C LYS A 112 11.65 12.29 51.85
N ALA A 113 12.26 11.13 52.02
CA ALA A 113 11.71 9.86 51.56
C ALA A 113 10.50 9.43 52.41
N PRO A 114 9.59 8.60 51.87
CA PRO A 114 8.99 7.57 52.70
C PRO A 114 9.11 6.16 52.13
N LYS A 115 9.09 5.23 53.08
CA LYS A 115 9.35 3.80 53.03
C LYS A 115 8.24 3.00 52.33
N ARG A 116 8.63 1.81 51.85
CA ARG A 116 7.76 0.70 51.44
C ARG A 116 6.90 0.17 52.60
N GLN A 117 5.62 -0.11 52.32
CA GLN A 117 4.71 -1.12 52.93
C GLN A 117 3.61 -1.34 51.86
N GLY A 118 3.22 -2.54 51.41
CA GLY A 118 2.69 -3.69 52.15
C GLY A 118 1.20 -3.84 51.78
N LEU A 119 0.87 -4.84 50.96
CA LEU A 119 -0.52 -5.19 50.56
C LEU A 119 -1.43 -5.47 51.77
N PRO A 120 -2.76 -5.31 51.61
CA PRO A 120 -3.57 -6.53 51.67
C PRO A 120 -4.68 -6.64 50.61
N ARG A 121 -4.99 -7.90 50.30
CA ARG A 121 -6.16 -8.38 49.55
C ARG A 121 -7.46 -8.16 50.32
N ARG A 122 -8.58 -7.93 49.62
CA ARG A 122 -9.88 -8.53 49.98
C ARG A 122 -10.92 -8.49 48.85
N ASN A 123 -11.49 -9.67 48.58
CA ASN A 123 -12.78 -9.88 47.92
C ASN A 123 -13.92 -9.56 48.90
N ALA A 124 -15.07 -9.07 48.41
CA ALA A 124 -16.41 -9.61 48.72
C ALA A 124 -17.53 -8.83 48.00
N ARG A 125 -18.58 -9.57 47.65
CA ARG A 125 -19.82 -9.22 46.94
C ARG A 125 -20.90 -8.60 47.86
N GLN A 126 -21.99 -8.20 47.20
CA GLN A 126 -23.39 -7.98 47.62
C GLN A 126 -23.73 -6.54 48.02
N ALA A 127 -24.89 -5.93 47.74
CA ALA A 127 -26.08 -6.11 46.90
C ALA A 127 -27.26 -5.51 47.69
N SER A 128 -28.27 -4.99 46.98
CA SER A 128 -29.56 -4.46 47.47
C SER A 128 -29.50 -3.03 48.07
N ARG A 129 -30.46 -2.12 47.87
CA ARG A 129 -31.91 -2.27 47.71
C ARG A 129 -32.55 -1.02 47.07
N SER A 130 -33.79 -1.20 46.67
CA SER A 130 -34.68 -0.49 45.75
C SER A 130 -35.60 0.59 46.35
N MET A 131 -35.96 1.60 45.53
CA MET A 131 -37.27 2.30 45.35
C MET A 131 -37.88 3.10 46.55
N PRO A 132 -38.73 4.15 46.38
CA PRO A 132 -39.76 4.28 45.33
C PRO A 132 -40.03 5.68 44.72
N GLU A 133 -40.89 5.58 43.71
CA GLU A 133 -41.61 6.50 42.84
C GLU A 133 -42.62 7.43 43.54
N GLN A 134 -42.79 8.67 43.03
CA GLN A 134 -44.06 9.42 43.05
C GLN A 134 -44.05 10.58 42.01
N THR A 135 -44.91 10.44 40.99
CA THR A 135 -45.94 11.39 40.47
C THR A 135 -45.63 12.91 40.51
N ALA A 136 -45.87 13.75 39.50
CA ALA A 136 -46.94 13.79 38.50
C ALA A 136 -46.62 14.83 37.39
N GLU A 137 -47.44 14.76 36.34
CA GLU A 137 -47.88 15.82 35.42
C GLU A 137 -47.13 16.06 34.09
N LYS A 138 -47.93 15.89 33.03
CA LYS A 138 -47.68 16.12 31.61
C LYS A 138 -47.69 17.63 31.32
N GLN A 139 -46.84 18.08 30.41
CA GLN A 139 -47.32 18.82 29.25
C GLN A 139 -46.31 18.86 28.10
N ASP A 140 -46.88 18.84 26.90
CA ASP A 140 -46.28 18.89 25.58
C ASP A 140 -45.30 20.04 25.37
N ASP A 141 -44.37 19.86 24.44
CA ASP A 141 -43.98 20.95 23.56
C ASP A 141 -43.80 20.45 22.13
N THR A 142 -44.85 20.69 21.33
CA THR A 142 -44.77 20.81 19.88
C THR A 142 -45.24 22.21 19.51
N THR A 143 -44.58 22.74 18.48
CA THR A 143 -45.07 23.71 17.48
C THR A 143 -45.11 25.21 17.78
N MET A 144 -44.25 25.90 17.02
CA MET A 144 -44.51 27.03 16.11
C MET A 144 -45.32 28.27 16.54
N SER A 145 -44.70 29.41 16.19
CA SER A 145 -45.28 30.66 15.64
C SER A 145 -45.60 31.83 16.59
N GLU A 146 -45.09 33.01 16.21
CA GLU A 146 -45.55 34.38 16.55
C GLU A 146 -45.38 34.82 18.03
N THR A 147 -45.06 36.07 18.42
CA THR A 147 -45.48 37.38 17.92
C THR A 147 -44.76 38.54 18.66
N ALA A 148 -44.84 39.74 18.06
CA ALA A 148 -45.09 41.06 18.70
C ALA A 148 -43.95 41.96 19.23
N LYS A 149 -43.59 42.94 18.37
CA LYS A 149 -43.68 44.41 18.53
C LYS A 149 -43.62 45.09 19.91
N LYS A 150 -42.74 46.11 20.01
CA LYS A 150 -42.89 47.48 20.59
C LYS A 150 -41.70 48.31 20.06
N LYS A 151 -41.69 49.63 19.79
CA LYS A 151 -42.49 50.82 20.10
C LYS A 151 -42.02 51.95 19.13
N THR A 152 -42.90 52.60 18.37
CA THR A 152 -43.37 54.02 18.51
C THR A 152 -42.35 55.16 18.41
N GLU A 153 -42.51 56.00 17.37
CA GLU A 153 -42.71 57.47 17.39
C GLU A 153 -43.30 57.83 15.99
N ALA A 154 -44.56 58.27 15.83
CA ALA A 154 -45.18 59.56 16.16
C ALA A 154 -44.61 60.76 15.35
N LYS A 155 -45.29 61.19 14.28
CA LYS A 155 -46.06 62.45 14.25
C LYS A 155 -46.73 62.75 12.90
N ARG A 156 -47.92 63.33 13.03
CA ARG A 156 -48.83 63.93 12.05
C ARG A 156 -48.19 65.15 11.36
N SER A 157 -48.50 65.39 10.07
CA SER A 157 -49.24 66.57 9.57
C SER A 157 -49.48 66.43 8.04
N THR A 158 -50.73 66.36 7.60
CA THR A 158 -51.48 67.38 6.81
C THR A 158 -51.02 67.65 5.37
N GLY A 159 -51.92 67.39 4.40
CA GLY A 159 -52.36 68.47 3.51
C GLY A 159 -52.15 68.34 1.99
N LYS A 160 -53.19 67.81 1.32
CA LYS A 160 -53.79 68.23 0.02
C LYS A 160 -53.03 68.10 -1.32
N GLY A 161 -53.70 67.41 -2.25
CA GLY A 161 -53.71 67.77 -3.68
C GLY A 161 -54.35 66.79 -4.68
N ARG A 162 -55.70 66.79 -4.79
CA ARG A 162 -56.58 66.48 -5.98
C ARG A 162 -56.41 65.11 -6.72
N LYS A 163 -57.42 64.42 -7.25
CA LYS A 163 -58.88 64.58 -7.47
C LYS A 163 -59.44 63.18 -7.77
N ALA A 164 -60.64 62.87 -7.28
CA ALA A 164 -61.47 61.74 -7.69
C ALA A 164 -62.28 62.08 -8.96
N ASN A 165 -62.68 61.09 -9.76
CA ASN A 165 -64.07 60.59 -9.74
C ASN A 165 -64.27 59.36 -10.65
N SER A 166 -65.19 58.50 -10.21
CA SER A 166 -65.69 57.27 -10.82
C SER A 166 -66.76 57.51 -11.90
N GLY A 167 -67.06 56.49 -12.73
CA GLY A 167 -68.45 56.28 -13.15
C GLY A 167 -68.74 55.42 -14.41
N LYS A 168 -69.50 54.34 -14.17
CA LYS A 168 -70.68 53.83 -14.93
C LYS A 168 -70.54 52.81 -16.09
N THR A 169 -70.80 51.54 -15.74
CA THR A 169 -71.92 50.63 -16.14
C THR A 169 -72.58 50.61 -17.55
N VAL A 170 -72.56 49.39 -18.15
CA VAL A 170 -73.68 48.53 -18.67
C VAL A 170 -74.40 48.89 -20.01
N LYS A 171 -74.35 47.97 -21.02
CA LYS A 171 -75.49 47.15 -21.55
C LYS A 171 -75.22 46.51 -22.92
N ALA A 172 -75.68 45.26 -23.05
CA ALA A 172 -75.86 44.49 -24.28
C ALA A 172 -77.27 44.66 -24.87
N LYS A 173 -77.46 44.45 -26.20
CA LYS A 173 -78.72 43.93 -26.78
C LYS A 173 -78.59 43.42 -28.24
N LYS A 174 -79.31 42.32 -28.50
CA LYS A 174 -79.57 41.58 -29.77
C LYS A 174 -80.34 42.36 -30.85
N LYS A 175 -80.16 42.00 -32.14
CA LYS A 175 -81.16 41.58 -33.17
C LYS A 175 -80.50 41.61 -34.58
N ARG A 176 -80.48 40.53 -35.39
CA ARG A 176 -81.48 39.88 -36.29
C ARG A 176 -81.32 40.29 -37.79
N LYS A 177 -81.10 39.25 -38.63
CA LYS A 177 -81.52 38.95 -40.03
C LYS A 177 -82.00 40.04 -41.02
N GLY A 178 -81.61 39.83 -42.29
CA GLY A 178 -82.27 40.22 -43.56
C GLY A 178 -81.21 40.49 -44.65
N SER A 179 -80.90 39.63 -45.62
CA SER A 179 -81.64 38.97 -46.73
C SER A 179 -81.55 39.74 -48.05
N SER A 180 -81.00 39.03 -49.06
CA SER A 180 -81.18 39.09 -50.53
C SER A 180 -80.83 40.41 -51.25
N ASP A 181 -80.27 40.45 -52.47
CA ASP A 181 -80.49 39.61 -53.64
C ASP A 181 -79.34 39.70 -54.66
N GLY A 182 -79.17 38.62 -55.43
CA GLY A 182 -79.20 38.73 -56.89
C GLY A 182 -77.92 38.97 -57.70
N LYS A 183 -77.56 37.90 -58.43
CA LYS A 183 -77.07 37.87 -59.84
C LYS A 183 -75.56 37.87 -60.11
N THR A 184 -75.10 36.67 -60.49
CA THR A 184 -74.13 36.32 -61.56
C THR A 184 -74.34 37.14 -62.86
N PRO A 185 -73.42 37.18 -63.87
CA PRO A 185 -72.49 36.10 -64.24
C PRO A 185 -71.08 36.48 -64.78
N MET A 186 -70.27 35.42 -64.93
CA MET A 186 -69.24 35.12 -65.95
C MET A 186 -68.23 36.19 -66.42
N GLY A 187 -66.95 35.83 -66.24
CA GLY A 187 -65.83 36.32 -67.04
C GLY A 187 -64.47 35.86 -66.50
N LEU A 188 -63.96 34.73 -66.98
CA LEU A 188 -62.53 34.36 -66.95
C LEU A 188 -62.01 34.41 -68.40
N PRO A 189 -60.69 34.54 -68.70
CA PRO A 189 -59.55 34.91 -67.84
C PRO A 189 -58.58 35.94 -68.51
N SER A 190 -57.59 36.46 -67.77
CA SER A 190 -56.29 36.81 -68.38
C SER A 190 -55.14 36.77 -67.37
N LYS A 191 -54.13 35.94 -67.71
CA LYS A 191 -52.85 35.81 -67.02
C LYS A 191 -51.98 37.05 -67.30
N LYS A 192 -51.39 37.65 -66.26
CA LYS A 192 -49.91 37.69 -66.11
C LYS A 192 -49.43 38.33 -64.80
N LYS A 193 -48.33 37.71 -64.31
CA LYS A 193 -47.30 38.18 -63.35
C LYS A 193 -47.53 37.95 -61.84
N LYS A 194 -47.03 36.81 -61.36
CA LYS A 194 -46.39 36.68 -60.03
C LYS A 194 -45.03 35.98 -60.17
N LYS A 195 -43.96 36.76 -60.35
CA LYS A 195 -42.54 36.30 -60.27
C LYS A 195 -41.73 37.08 -59.21
N LYS A 196 -42.37 37.64 -58.18
CA LYS A 196 -41.68 38.35 -57.07
C LYS A 196 -41.57 37.58 -55.75
N GLY A 197 -42.25 36.44 -55.56
CA GLY A 197 -42.13 35.63 -54.33
C GLY A 197 -40.93 34.68 -54.30
N MET A 198 -40.48 34.19 -55.47
CA MET A 198 -39.43 33.15 -55.56
C MET A 198 -38.02 33.68 -55.26
N ARG A 199 -37.74 34.95 -55.60
CA ARG A 199 -36.44 35.59 -55.31
C ARG A 199 -36.23 35.87 -53.82
N THR A 200 -37.29 36.15 -53.07
CA THR A 200 -37.22 36.37 -51.61
C THR A 200 -36.98 35.05 -50.88
N TRP A 201 -37.65 33.97 -51.29
CA TRP A 201 -37.40 32.62 -50.77
C TRP A 201 -36.00 32.08 -51.11
N MET A 202 -35.47 32.38 -52.31
CA MET A 202 -34.08 32.05 -52.65
C MET A 202 -33.06 32.77 -51.76
N LYS A 203 -33.28 34.06 -51.46
CA LYS A 203 -32.40 34.81 -50.54
C LYS A 203 -32.42 34.24 -49.13
N VAL A 204 -33.60 33.84 -48.63
CA VAL A 204 -33.73 33.16 -47.33
C VAL A 204 -32.99 31.81 -47.33
N LEU A 205 -33.12 31.01 -48.39
CA LEU A 205 -32.39 29.74 -48.52
C LEU A 205 -30.88 29.94 -48.59
N ILE A 206 -30.40 30.95 -49.31
CA ILE A 206 -28.96 31.27 -49.39
C ILE A 206 -28.45 31.72 -48.02
N VAL A 207 -29.19 32.56 -47.28
CA VAL A 207 -28.81 32.96 -45.92
C VAL A 207 -28.79 31.76 -44.98
N LEU A 208 -29.77 30.86 -45.06
CA LEU A 208 -29.78 29.62 -44.27
C LEU A 208 -28.61 28.70 -44.63
N LEU A 209 -28.24 28.60 -45.92
CA LEU A 209 -27.09 27.83 -46.37
C LEU A 209 -25.78 28.43 -45.86
N ILE A 210 -25.62 29.76 -45.91
CA ILE A 210 -24.44 30.46 -45.39
C ILE A 210 -24.33 30.28 -43.88
N LEU A 211 -25.45 30.40 -43.15
CA LEU A 211 -25.48 30.14 -41.70
C LEU A 211 -25.16 28.69 -41.38
N ALA A 212 -25.63 27.74 -42.18
CA ALA A 212 -25.29 26.32 -42.03
C ALA A 212 -23.79 26.07 -42.29
N LEU A 213 -23.22 26.64 -43.35
CA LEU A 213 -21.80 26.52 -43.68
C LEU A 213 -20.90 27.21 -42.64
N ALA A 214 -21.30 28.39 -42.14
CA ALA A 214 -20.61 29.06 -41.05
C ALA A 214 -20.69 28.26 -39.75
N GLY A 215 -21.84 27.64 -39.47
CA GLY A 215 -22.01 26.71 -38.36
C GLY A 215 -21.10 25.48 -38.48
N ILE A 216 -21.01 24.88 -39.68
CA ILE A 216 -20.09 23.76 -39.96
C ILE A 216 -18.63 24.19 -39.78
N ALA A 217 -18.24 25.35 -40.33
CA ALA A 217 -16.89 25.88 -40.19
C ALA A 217 -16.53 26.19 -38.72
N ALA A 218 -17.47 26.72 -37.94
CA ALA A 218 -17.30 26.94 -36.50
C ALA A 218 -17.14 25.61 -35.74
N VAL A 219 -17.92 24.58 -36.08
CA VAL A 219 -17.81 23.24 -35.51
C VAL A 219 -16.46 22.60 -35.86
N VAL A 220 -16.02 22.70 -37.12
CA VAL A 220 -14.72 22.18 -37.57
C VAL A 220 -13.56 22.95 -36.92
N GLY A 221 -13.66 24.27 -36.81
CA GLY A 221 -12.67 25.10 -36.12
C GLY A 221 -12.58 24.78 -34.63
N LEU A 222 -13.72 24.62 -33.94
CA LEU A 222 -13.78 24.19 -32.55
C LEU A 222 -13.25 22.77 -32.35
N TYR A 223 -13.51 21.87 -33.31
CA TYR A 223 -12.96 20.52 -33.32
C TYR A 223 -11.43 20.55 -33.41
N GLN A 224 -10.87 21.28 -34.37
CA GLN A 224 -9.41 21.37 -34.54
C GLN A 224 -8.72 22.05 -33.35
N TYR A 225 -9.33 23.10 -32.78
CA TYR A 225 -8.77 23.82 -31.63
C TYR A 225 -8.78 23.00 -30.34
N ASN A 226 -9.82 22.19 -30.12
CA ASN A 226 -9.97 21.41 -28.88
C ASN A 226 -9.59 19.93 -29.04
N ARG A 227 -9.04 19.50 -30.17
CA ARG A 227 -8.69 18.11 -30.41
C ARG A 227 -7.59 17.67 -29.45
N GLN A 228 -7.95 16.80 -28.52
CA GLN A 228 -6.98 16.04 -27.75
C GLN A 228 -6.64 14.78 -28.55
N ASP A 229 -5.36 14.64 -28.88
CA ASP A 229 -4.87 13.46 -29.58
C ASP A 229 -4.72 12.30 -28.59
N ILE A 230 -5.39 11.19 -28.90
CA ILE A 230 -5.33 9.94 -28.14
C ILE A 230 -4.76 8.79 -28.98
N SER A 231 -4.09 9.09 -30.09
CA SER A 231 -3.48 8.10 -30.99
C SER A 231 -2.55 7.12 -30.26
N ASP A 232 -1.74 7.63 -29.31
CA ASP A 232 -0.84 6.80 -28.48
C ASP A 232 -1.52 6.10 -27.30
N TYR A 233 -2.79 6.43 -27.00
CA TYR A 233 -3.48 5.88 -25.84
C TYR A 233 -3.78 4.39 -26.00
N LYS A 234 -3.17 3.54 -25.18
CA LYS A 234 -3.56 2.14 -25.04
C LYS A 234 -4.33 1.96 -23.74
N TYR A 235 -5.54 1.38 -23.84
CA TYR A 235 -6.31 1.02 -22.67
C TYR A 235 -5.54 -0.02 -21.84
N SER A 236 -5.34 0.28 -20.55
CA SER A 236 -4.79 -0.66 -19.56
C SER A 236 -5.86 -0.89 -18.51
N GLN A 237 -6.08 -2.17 -18.21
CA GLN A 237 -7.14 -2.61 -17.32
C GLN A 237 -6.76 -2.25 -15.88
N LYS A 238 -7.50 -1.35 -15.24
CA LYS A 238 -7.26 -1.05 -13.84
C LYS A 238 -7.73 -2.23 -12.99
N GLN A 239 -6.79 -2.88 -12.32
CA GLN A 239 -7.04 -3.96 -11.37
C GLN A 239 -6.42 -3.64 -10.01
N LYS A 240 -6.83 -4.40 -8.99
CA LYS A 240 -6.18 -4.37 -7.66
C LYS A 240 -4.72 -4.78 -7.80
N THR A 241 -3.83 -4.02 -7.16
CA THR A 241 -2.46 -4.47 -6.97
C THR A 241 -2.41 -5.53 -5.88
N GLN A 242 -1.84 -6.69 -6.16
CA GLN A 242 -1.69 -7.79 -5.22
C GLN A 242 -0.31 -7.75 -4.55
N ILE A 243 -0.28 -7.95 -3.24
CA ILE A 243 0.95 -8.16 -2.48
C ILE A 243 1.05 -9.65 -2.16
N ILE A 244 2.12 -10.28 -2.63
CA ILE A 244 2.33 -11.72 -2.60
C ILE A 244 3.53 -12.02 -1.68
N SER A 245 3.37 -12.98 -0.77
CA SER A 245 4.42 -13.45 0.13
C SER A 245 5.44 -14.34 -0.59
N ALA A 246 6.54 -14.69 0.08
CA ALA A 246 7.56 -15.59 -0.45
C ALA A 246 7.05 -17.03 -0.70
N ASP A 247 6.03 -17.44 0.05
CA ASP A 247 5.28 -18.71 -0.08
C ASP A 247 4.03 -18.58 -0.96
N ASN A 248 4.01 -17.60 -1.87
CA ASN A 248 2.98 -17.37 -2.89
C ASN A 248 1.54 -17.16 -2.38
N GLN A 249 1.38 -16.67 -1.14
CA GLN A 249 0.06 -16.26 -0.63
C GLN A 249 -0.18 -14.77 -0.86
N THR A 250 -1.40 -14.41 -1.29
CA THR A 250 -1.81 -13.00 -1.31
C THR A 250 -2.01 -12.50 0.12
N ILE A 251 -1.16 -11.57 0.55
CA ILE A 251 -1.17 -10.95 1.89
C ILE A 251 -1.75 -9.53 1.89
N GLY A 252 -2.02 -8.97 0.72
CA GLY A 252 -2.73 -7.71 0.60
C GLY A 252 -3.23 -7.40 -0.81
N SER A 253 -4.22 -6.52 -0.88
CA SER A 253 -4.72 -5.92 -2.12
C SER A 253 -4.80 -4.41 -1.95
N LEU A 254 -4.19 -3.67 -2.87
CA LEU A 254 -4.18 -2.21 -2.88
C LEU A 254 -5.00 -1.69 -4.05
N PHE A 255 -5.78 -0.64 -3.81
CA PHE A 255 -6.62 0.02 -4.82
C PHE A 255 -6.88 1.47 -4.42
N SER A 256 -6.86 2.39 -5.40
CA SER A 256 -7.42 3.74 -5.22
C SER A 256 -8.93 3.77 -5.48
N GLU A 257 -9.36 2.92 -6.39
CA GLU A 257 -10.76 2.68 -6.76
C GLU A 257 -10.91 1.16 -6.80
N ASN A 258 -11.81 0.62 -5.98
CA ASN A 258 -12.00 -0.81 -5.91
C ASN A 258 -12.55 -1.31 -7.25
N ARG A 259 -11.73 -2.04 -8.02
CA ARG A 259 -12.02 -2.54 -9.37
C ARG A 259 -11.54 -3.98 -9.54
N THR A 260 -12.40 -4.83 -10.10
CA THR A 260 -12.04 -6.15 -10.62
C THR A 260 -12.43 -6.19 -12.08
N TYR A 261 -11.44 -6.41 -12.95
CA TYR A 261 -11.70 -6.49 -14.38
C TYR A 261 -12.41 -7.81 -14.71
N VAL A 262 -13.42 -7.73 -15.57
CA VAL A 262 -14.14 -8.86 -16.16
C VAL A 262 -14.21 -8.67 -17.67
N SER A 263 -13.89 -9.73 -18.42
CA SER A 263 -14.04 -9.71 -19.88
C SER A 263 -15.53 -9.71 -20.26
N LEU A 264 -15.87 -9.16 -21.43
CA LEU A 264 -17.25 -9.04 -21.90
C LEU A 264 -17.95 -10.40 -22.03
N ASN A 265 -17.19 -11.47 -22.25
CA ASN A 265 -17.69 -12.85 -22.35
C ASN A 265 -18.13 -13.42 -21.00
N GLN A 266 -17.57 -12.92 -19.89
CA GLN A 266 -17.99 -13.29 -18.53
C GLN A 266 -19.22 -12.50 -18.08
N ILE A 267 -19.60 -11.44 -18.79
CA ILE A 267 -20.75 -10.61 -18.46
C ILE A 267 -22.02 -11.20 -19.12
N PRO A 268 -23.09 -11.48 -18.36
CA PRO A 268 -24.32 -12.04 -18.91
C PRO A 268 -24.91 -11.18 -20.03
N ASP A 269 -25.49 -11.82 -21.06
CA ASP A 269 -26.19 -11.12 -22.15
C ASP A 269 -27.32 -10.25 -21.63
N ASN A 270 -28.00 -10.69 -20.56
CA ASN A 270 -29.01 -9.88 -19.88
C ASN A 270 -28.45 -8.55 -19.38
N MET A 271 -27.23 -8.52 -18.84
CA MET A 271 -26.59 -7.28 -18.39
C MET A 271 -26.21 -6.38 -19.56
N LYS A 272 -25.60 -6.94 -20.61
CA LYS A 272 -25.22 -6.20 -21.83
C LYS A 272 -26.45 -5.59 -22.49
N ASN A 273 -27.50 -6.38 -22.71
CA ASN A 273 -28.75 -5.96 -23.33
C ASN A 273 -29.51 -4.95 -22.47
N ALA A 274 -29.54 -5.14 -21.14
CA ALA A 274 -30.18 -4.19 -20.24
C ALA A 274 -29.52 -2.81 -20.32
N LEU A 275 -28.19 -2.75 -20.25
CA LEU A 275 -27.44 -1.49 -20.33
C LEU A 275 -27.63 -0.81 -21.70
N ILE A 276 -27.46 -1.55 -22.79
CA ILE A 276 -27.67 -1.03 -24.16
C ILE A 276 -29.11 -0.51 -24.31
N SER A 277 -30.11 -1.24 -23.81
CA SER A 277 -31.52 -0.85 -23.98
C SER A 277 -31.84 0.54 -23.40
N ILE A 278 -31.22 0.87 -22.26
CA ILE A 278 -31.54 2.06 -21.46
C ILE A 278 -30.59 3.23 -21.69
N GLU A 279 -29.29 2.97 -21.87
CA GLU A 279 -28.28 4.00 -22.08
C GLU A 279 -28.12 4.37 -23.56
N ASP A 280 -28.11 3.37 -24.46
CA ASP A 280 -27.80 3.58 -25.87
C ASP A 280 -28.37 2.47 -26.78
N SER A 281 -29.69 2.51 -27.03
CA SER A 281 -30.40 1.42 -27.70
C SER A 281 -29.96 1.12 -29.14
N ARG A 282 -29.17 2.01 -29.74
CA ARG A 282 -28.61 1.87 -31.10
C ARG A 282 -27.10 1.82 -31.09
N PHE A 283 -26.50 1.45 -29.95
CA PHE A 283 -25.05 1.44 -29.75
C PHE A 283 -24.28 0.79 -30.90
N TYR A 284 -24.77 -0.32 -31.47
CA TYR A 284 -24.13 -1.01 -32.58
C TYR A 284 -24.41 -0.39 -33.98
N ASP A 285 -25.39 0.51 -34.10
CA ASP A 285 -25.85 1.07 -35.37
C ASP A 285 -25.21 2.43 -35.73
N HIS A 286 -24.54 3.10 -34.77
CA HIS A 286 -23.91 4.40 -34.98
C HIS A 286 -22.43 4.40 -34.59
N GLY A 287 -21.67 5.43 -35.00
CA GLY A 287 -20.28 5.64 -34.58
C GLY A 287 -20.17 6.21 -33.16
N GLY A 288 -19.12 6.98 -32.84
CA GLY A 288 -18.96 7.54 -31.48
C GLY A 288 -20.10 8.47 -31.02
N VAL A 289 -20.90 9.00 -31.95
CA VAL A 289 -22.04 9.89 -31.65
C VAL A 289 -23.27 9.44 -32.44
N ASP A 290 -24.43 9.44 -31.79
CA ASP A 290 -25.71 9.15 -32.42
C ASP A 290 -26.43 10.41 -32.92
N TYR A 291 -26.08 10.88 -34.13
CA TYR A 291 -26.69 12.08 -34.73
C TYR A 291 -28.20 11.94 -34.94
N PHE A 292 -28.66 10.76 -35.37
CA PHE A 292 -30.08 10.48 -35.54
C PHE A 292 -30.80 10.49 -34.18
N GLY A 293 -30.13 10.07 -33.10
CA GLY A 293 -30.67 10.03 -31.74
C GLY A 293 -30.81 11.43 -31.18
N ILE A 294 -29.80 12.28 -31.42
CA ILE A 294 -29.85 13.71 -31.09
C ILE A 294 -31.03 14.37 -31.82
N ALA A 295 -31.14 14.22 -33.14
CA ALA A 295 -32.22 14.82 -33.91
C ALA A 295 -33.61 14.32 -33.46
N ARG A 296 -33.75 13.01 -33.23
CA ARG A 296 -34.99 12.41 -32.71
C ARG A 296 -35.36 12.97 -31.33
N SER A 297 -34.38 13.08 -30.43
CA SER A 297 -34.59 13.59 -29.07
C SER A 297 -35.02 15.06 -29.05
N MET A 298 -34.46 15.89 -29.93
CA MET A 298 -34.86 17.29 -30.09
C MET A 298 -36.32 17.41 -30.57
N VAL A 299 -36.70 16.62 -31.58
CA VAL A 299 -38.08 16.60 -32.10
C VAL A 299 -39.06 16.10 -31.03
N SER A 300 -38.74 15.01 -30.32
CA SER A 300 -39.61 14.49 -29.26
C SER A 300 -39.77 15.49 -28.12
N ASN A 301 -38.70 16.15 -27.69
CA ASN A 301 -38.76 17.14 -26.60
C ASN A 301 -39.60 18.36 -26.99
N MET A 302 -39.57 18.78 -28.25
CA MET A 302 -40.37 19.91 -28.75
C MET A 302 -41.86 19.55 -28.93
N VAL A 303 -42.16 18.31 -29.31
CA VAL A 303 -43.54 17.84 -29.55
C VAL A 303 -44.23 17.40 -28.25
N SER A 304 -43.52 16.79 -27.31
CA SER A 304 -44.16 16.11 -26.18
C SER A 304 -44.50 16.99 -24.97
N ARG A 305 -43.93 18.20 -24.81
CA ARG A 305 -44.06 19.11 -23.64
C ARG A 305 -43.74 18.51 -22.25
N ASN A 306 -43.71 17.19 -22.13
CA ASN A 306 -43.11 16.40 -21.08
C ASN A 306 -41.72 15.97 -21.58
N ALA A 307 -40.69 16.57 -21.00
CA ALA A 307 -39.31 16.14 -21.18
C ALA A 307 -39.12 14.76 -20.53
N THR A 308 -39.55 13.69 -21.19
CA THR A 308 -39.14 12.33 -20.80
C THR A 308 -37.66 12.21 -21.14
N ASN A 309 -36.81 12.23 -20.11
CA ASN A 309 -35.35 12.21 -20.13
C ASN A 309 -34.74 11.06 -20.96
N GLN A 310 -34.77 11.17 -22.30
CA GLN A 310 -33.87 10.40 -23.15
C GLN A 310 -32.55 11.15 -23.21
N GLY A 311 -31.54 10.63 -22.51
CA GLY A 311 -30.19 11.17 -22.57
C GLY A 311 -29.67 11.08 -24.00
N ALA A 312 -29.19 12.19 -24.56
CA ALA A 312 -28.70 12.24 -25.94
C ALA A 312 -27.24 11.75 -26.08
N SER A 313 -26.61 11.21 -25.03
CA SER A 313 -25.19 10.83 -25.02
C SER A 313 -25.01 9.32 -25.15
N THR A 314 -24.13 8.89 -26.05
CA THR A 314 -23.82 7.48 -26.35
C THR A 314 -22.95 6.85 -25.25
N ILE A 315 -22.88 5.51 -25.21
CA ILE A 315 -21.94 4.79 -24.32
C ILE A 315 -20.49 5.23 -24.57
N THR A 316 -20.11 5.40 -25.83
CA THR A 316 -18.76 5.82 -26.22
C THR A 316 -18.43 7.24 -25.74
N GLN A 317 -19.41 8.16 -25.83
CA GLN A 317 -19.30 9.51 -25.28
C GLN A 317 -19.12 9.50 -23.77
N GLN A 318 -19.93 8.69 -23.06
CA GLN A 318 -19.77 8.53 -21.62
C GLN A 318 -18.40 7.95 -21.25
N LEU A 319 -17.91 6.95 -22.00
CA LEU A 319 -16.57 6.38 -21.80
C LEU A 319 -15.45 7.41 -22.04
N ALA A 320 -15.55 8.19 -23.12
CA ALA A 320 -14.61 9.27 -23.41
C ALA A 320 -14.49 10.26 -22.24
N ARG A 321 -15.62 10.64 -21.65
CA ARG A 321 -15.67 11.49 -20.46
C ARG A 321 -14.99 10.83 -19.26
N LEU A 322 -15.27 9.56 -19.00
CA LEU A 322 -14.70 8.81 -17.88
C LEU A 322 -13.17 8.70 -17.95
N LEU A 323 -12.63 8.41 -19.14
CA LEU A 323 -11.22 8.12 -19.31
C LEU A 323 -10.34 9.38 -19.40
N PHE A 324 -10.84 10.47 -19.99
CA PHE A 324 -10.00 11.60 -20.38
C PHE A 324 -10.43 12.95 -19.80
N LEU A 325 -11.68 13.07 -19.33
CA LEU A 325 -12.25 14.34 -18.86
C LEU A 325 -12.88 14.20 -17.45
N PRO A 326 -12.17 13.65 -16.44
CA PRO A 326 -12.78 13.36 -15.13
C PRO A 326 -13.04 14.61 -14.27
N ASP A 327 -12.38 15.74 -14.53
CA ASP A 327 -12.50 16.94 -13.71
C ASP A 327 -13.57 17.90 -14.26
N ILE A 328 -14.80 17.70 -13.79
CA ILE A 328 -15.96 18.54 -14.13
C ILE A 328 -16.01 19.79 -13.23
N SER A 329 -15.26 19.80 -12.12
CA SER A 329 -15.38 20.82 -11.07
C SER A 329 -14.86 22.20 -11.49
N THR A 330 -14.10 22.27 -12.58
CA THR A 330 -13.55 23.51 -13.13
C THR A 330 -14.50 24.22 -14.11
N GLU A 331 -15.67 23.64 -14.41
CA GLU A 331 -16.62 24.22 -15.35
C GLU A 331 -17.54 25.24 -14.67
N GLN A 332 -17.23 26.52 -14.87
CA GLN A 332 -18.00 27.60 -14.27
C GLN A 332 -18.89 28.31 -15.29
N THR A 333 -18.61 28.16 -16.59
CA THR A 333 -19.32 28.86 -17.66
C THR A 333 -19.97 27.91 -18.67
N LEU A 334 -20.97 28.42 -19.40
CA LEU A 334 -21.59 27.71 -20.51
C LEU A 334 -20.56 27.35 -21.60
N GLY A 335 -19.55 28.20 -21.81
CA GLY A 335 -18.46 27.96 -22.76
C GLY A 335 -17.62 26.75 -22.38
N ASP A 336 -17.32 26.57 -21.08
CA ASP A 336 -16.52 25.44 -20.58
C ASP A 336 -17.24 24.11 -20.81
N SER A 337 -18.54 24.06 -20.50
CA SER A 337 -19.34 22.85 -20.71
C SER A 337 -19.50 22.50 -22.19
N ILE A 338 -19.61 23.50 -23.07
CA ILE A 338 -19.62 23.30 -24.52
C ILE A 338 -18.26 22.75 -25.00
N ASN A 339 -17.15 23.35 -24.54
CA ASN A 339 -15.80 22.91 -24.87
C ASN A 339 -15.54 21.46 -24.42
N ARG A 340 -15.91 21.08 -23.19
CA ARG A 340 -15.85 19.69 -22.74
C ARG A 340 -16.67 18.78 -23.66
N LYS A 341 -17.90 19.17 -24.03
CA LYS A 341 -18.75 18.34 -24.88
C LYS A 341 -18.15 18.11 -26.27
N PHE A 342 -17.45 19.12 -26.83
CA PHE A 342 -16.68 18.94 -28.06
C PHE A 342 -15.49 18.00 -27.88
N LYS A 343 -14.74 18.11 -26.77
CA LYS A 343 -13.64 17.17 -26.45
C LYS A 343 -14.17 15.74 -26.33
N GLU A 344 -15.28 15.54 -25.63
CA GLU A 344 -15.93 14.25 -25.46
C GLU A 344 -16.31 13.62 -26.82
N ILE A 345 -16.91 14.40 -27.72
CA ILE A 345 -17.25 13.95 -29.09
C ILE A 345 -15.98 13.58 -29.88
N SER A 346 -14.95 14.43 -29.85
CA SER A 346 -13.69 14.20 -30.55
C SER A 346 -12.98 12.93 -30.08
N ILE A 347 -12.98 12.70 -28.77
CA ILE A 347 -12.38 11.51 -28.16
C ILE A 347 -13.22 10.27 -28.46
N ALA A 348 -14.56 10.37 -28.43
CA ALA A 348 -15.45 9.27 -28.78
C ALA A 348 -15.25 8.77 -30.22
N TRP A 349 -15.04 9.67 -31.19
CA TRP A 349 -14.68 9.26 -32.56
C TRP A 349 -13.34 8.53 -32.62
N GLN A 350 -12.32 9.06 -31.94
CA GLN A 350 -10.99 8.42 -31.91
C GLN A 350 -11.02 7.06 -31.19
N LEU A 351 -11.86 6.89 -30.17
CA LEU A 351 -12.05 5.59 -29.51
C LEU A 351 -12.70 4.57 -30.44
N GLU A 352 -13.67 4.94 -31.27
CA GLU A 352 -14.35 4.05 -32.22
C GLU A 352 -13.52 3.72 -33.45
N ASP A 353 -12.61 4.60 -33.83
CA ASP A 353 -11.61 4.31 -34.87
C ASP A 353 -10.60 3.26 -34.38
N LYS A 354 -10.30 3.27 -33.08
CA LYS A 354 -9.26 2.42 -32.47
C LYS A 354 -9.76 1.11 -31.87
N TYR A 355 -10.98 1.10 -31.33
CA TYR A 355 -11.55 -0.02 -30.59
C TYR A 355 -12.91 -0.42 -31.15
N SER A 356 -13.16 -1.73 -31.22
CA SER A 356 -14.47 -2.26 -31.59
C SER A 356 -15.56 -1.90 -30.57
N LYS A 357 -16.82 -1.93 -31.00
CA LYS A 357 -17.99 -1.74 -30.12
C LYS A 357 -17.98 -2.64 -28.89
N ASN A 358 -17.57 -3.90 -29.04
CA ASN A 358 -17.46 -4.83 -27.92
C ASN A 358 -16.38 -4.39 -26.92
N GLN A 359 -15.21 -3.95 -27.41
CA GLN A 359 -14.16 -3.42 -26.53
C GLN A 359 -14.61 -2.13 -25.82
N ILE A 360 -15.35 -1.25 -26.50
CA ILE A 360 -15.91 -0.03 -25.89
C ILE A 360 -16.91 -0.38 -24.79
N LEU A 361 -17.82 -1.32 -25.05
CA LEU A 361 -18.78 -1.79 -24.05
C LEU A 361 -18.09 -2.44 -22.85
N GLU A 362 -17.06 -3.26 -23.10
CA GLU A 362 -16.24 -3.87 -22.06
C GLU A 362 -15.52 -2.82 -21.21
N MET A 363 -14.85 -1.85 -21.84
CA MET A 363 -14.20 -0.73 -21.15
C MET A 363 -15.23 0.04 -20.32
N TYR A 364 -16.39 0.40 -20.88
CA TYR A 364 -17.44 1.09 -20.14
C TYR A 364 -17.88 0.32 -18.90
N LEU A 365 -18.20 -0.97 -19.06
CA LEU A 365 -18.64 -1.82 -17.95
C LEU A 365 -17.57 -1.99 -16.85
N ASN A 366 -16.28 -1.90 -17.18
CA ASN A 366 -15.19 -1.98 -16.21
C ASN A 366 -14.76 -0.62 -15.61
N GLU A 367 -15.04 0.49 -16.30
CA GLU A 367 -14.63 1.83 -15.88
C GLU A 367 -15.71 2.60 -15.13
N TYR A 368 -16.99 2.31 -15.40
CA TYR A 368 -18.10 3.12 -14.90
C TYR A 368 -18.26 3.05 -13.37
N TYR A 369 -18.63 4.16 -12.74
CA TYR A 369 -18.94 4.23 -11.32
C TYR A 369 -20.42 3.90 -11.04
N PHE A 370 -20.69 2.74 -10.44
CA PHE A 370 -22.06 2.26 -10.19
C PHE A 370 -22.63 2.69 -8.84
N GLY A 371 -21.95 3.56 -8.08
CA GLY A 371 -22.39 3.99 -6.75
C GLY A 371 -21.74 3.16 -5.64
N SER A 372 -21.83 3.62 -4.38
CA SER A 372 -21.28 2.91 -3.21
C SER A 372 -19.80 2.50 -3.35
N SER A 373 -18.99 3.35 -4.00
CA SER A 373 -17.57 3.09 -4.30
C SER A 373 -17.31 1.86 -5.19
N ALA A 374 -18.34 1.33 -5.86
CA ALA A 374 -18.21 0.25 -6.84
C ALA A 374 -17.83 0.83 -8.21
N TYR A 375 -16.57 0.65 -8.60
CA TYR A 375 -16.08 1.00 -9.93
C TYR A 375 -15.97 -0.27 -10.77
N GLY A 376 -16.69 -0.31 -11.89
CA GLY A 376 -16.87 -1.50 -12.70
C GLY A 376 -18.02 -2.40 -12.24
N ILE A 377 -18.58 -3.13 -13.19
CA ILE A 377 -19.81 -3.90 -13.03
C ILE A 377 -19.64 -5.09 -12.08
N GLU A 378 -18.44 -5.68 -12.04
CA GLU A 378 -18.12 -6.81 -11.15
C GLU A 378 -18.13 -6.38 -9.69
N GLU A 379 -17.51 -5.24 -9.37
CA GLU A 379 -17.54 -4.69 -8.02
C GLU A 379 -18.95 -4.23 -7.66
N ALA A 380 -19.76 -3.78 -8.63
CA ALA A 380 -21.16 -3.44 -8.38
C ALA A 380 -21.99 -4.68 -8.01
N ALA A 381 -21.83 -5.80 -8.73
CA ALA A 381 -22.49 -7.06 -8.40
C ALA A 381 -22.11 -7.57 -7.01
N LYS A 382 -20.82 -7.50 -6.66
CA LYS A 382 -20.31 -7.87 -5.33
C LYS A 382 -20.83 -6.95 -4.24
N THR A 383 -20.80 -5.64 -4.47
CA THR A 383 -21.25 -4.62 -3.51
C THR A 383 -22.74 -4.72 -3.22
N TYR A 384 -23.56 -4.92 -4.24
CA TYR A 384 -25.02 -4.90 -4.09
C TYR A 384 -25.63 -6.25 -3.82
N PHE A 385 -25.05 -7.35 -4.31
CA PHE A 385 -25.66 -8.68 -4.22
C PHE A 385 -24.76 -9.75 -3.59
N GLY A 386 -23.47 -9.45 -3.34
CA GLY A 386 -22.51 -10.44 -2.85
C GLY A 386 -22.24 -11.56 -3.85
N LYS A 387 -22.42 -11.29 -5.15
CA LYS A 387 -22.28 -12.25 -6.25
C LYS A 387 -21.29 -11.73 -7.27
N ASP A 388 -20.61 -12.64 -7.94
CA ASP A 388 -19.92 -12.30 -9.18
C ASP A 388 -20.93 -12.01 -10.30
N ILE A 389 -20.56 -11.14 -11.26
CA ILE A 389 -21.48 -10.66 -12.31
C ILE A 389 -22.06 -11.79 -13.17
N TRP A 390 -21.30 -12.86 -13.43
CA TRP A 390 -21.76 -14.02 -14.19
C TRP A 390 -22.87 -14.81 -13.49
N SER A 391 -23.07 -14.60 -12.19
CA SER A 391 -24.12 -15.25 -11.40
C SER A 391 -25.37 -14.38 -11.22
N CYS A 392 -25.40 -13.17 -11.79
CA CYS A 392 -26.54 -12.27 -11.70
C CYS A 392 -27.70 -12.69 -12.62
N ASN A 393 -28.92 -12.66 -12.10
CA ASN A 393 -30.13 -12.93 -12.88
C ASN A 393 -30.62 -11.68 -13.64
N LEU A 394 -31.65 -11.83 -14.48
CA LEU A 394 -32.23 -10.71 -15.26
C LEU A 394 -32.68 -9.52 -14.39
N ALA A 395 -33.27 -9.78 -13.23
CA ALA A 395 -33.75 -8.73 -12.34
C ALA A 395 -32.60 -7.91 -11.75
N GLU A 396 -31.53 -8.59 -11.33
CA GLU A 396 -30.29 -8.01 -10.81
C GLU A 396 -29.54 -7.23 -11.92
N CYS A 397 -29.43 -7.80 -13.12
CA CYS A 397 -28.84 -7.14 -14.29
C CYS A 397 -29.58 -5.84 -14.65
N ALA A 398 -30.91 -5.88 -14.70
CA ALA A 398 -31.73 -4.69 -14.99
C ALA A 398 -31.59 -3.62 -13.89
N MET A 399 -31.40 -4.02 -12.64
CA MET A 399 -31.14 -3.09 -11.54
C MET A 399 -29.77 -2.40 -11.72
N LEU A 400 -28.71 -3.17 -11.97
CA LEU A 400 -27.35 -2.63 -12.21
C LEU A 400 -27.31 -1.71 -13.44
N ALA A 401 -27.97 -2.09 -14.54
CA ALA A 401 -28.05 -1.30 -15.76
C ALA A 401 -28.81 0.03 -15.58
N GLY A 402 -29.65 0.13 -14.55
CA GLY A 402 -30.39 1.35 -14.22
C GLY A 402 -29.57 2.41 -13.47
N LEU A 403 -28.46 2.00 -12.84
CA LEU A 403 -27.66 2.85 -11.95
C LEU A 403 -26.93 4.01 -12.65
N PRO A 404 -26.35 3.86 -13.87
CA PRO A 404 -25.54 4.91 -14.51
C PRO A 404 -26.21 6.28 -14.60
N GLN A 405 -27.52 6.35 -14.78
CA GLN A 405 -28.22 7.64 -14.83
C GLN A 405 -27.99 8.51 -13.58
N ALA A 406 -28.00 7.91 -12.39
CA ALA A 406 -27.78 8.60 -11.13
C ALA A 406 -27.29 7.60 -10.05
N PRO A 407 -26.00 7.22 -10.07
CA PRO A 407 -25.50 6.07 -9.29
C PRO A 407 -25.78 6.17 -7.79
N SER A 408 -25.59 7.36 -7.21
CA SER A 408 -25.87 7.59 -5.79
C SER A 408 -27.37 7.58 -5.47
N ALA A 409 -28.22 8.14 -6.35
CA ALA A 409 -29.66 8.23 -6.12
C ALA A 409 -30.39 6.90 -6.32
N TYR A 410 -29.82 6.00 -7.11
CA TYR A 410 -30.36 4.67 -7.39
C TYR A 410 -29.58 3.54 -6.70
N ALA A 411 -28.65 3.84 -5.79
CA ALA A 411 -27.89 2.82 -5.07
C ALA A 411 -28.83 1.90 -4.25
N PRO A 412 -28.94 0.59 -4.56
CA PRO A 412 -29.94 -0.29 -3.94
C PRO A 412 -29.83 -0.47 -2.42
N ASN A 413 -28.62 -0.34 -1.88
CA ASN A 413 -28.33 -0.43 -0.44
C ASN A 413 -28.78 0.81 0.36
N ALA A 414 -28.97 1.95 -0.30
CA ALA A 414 -29.41 3.20 0.32
C ALA A 414 -30.84 3.59 -0.09
N HIS A 415 -31.21 3.35 -1.35
CA HIS A 415 -32.44 3.83 -1.98
C HIS A 415 -33.15 2.73 -2.78
N TYR A 416 -33.45 1.61 -2.12
CA TYR A 416 -34.00 0.43 -2.79
C TYR A 416 -35.27 0.69 -3.61
N SER A 417 -36.23 1.49 -3.12
CA SER A 417 -37.47 1.73 -3.88
C SER A 417 -37.22 2.51 -5.17
N ALA A 418 -36.32 3.50 -5.15
CA ALA A 418 -35.91 4.26 -6.33
C ALA A 418 -35.15 3.36 -7.32
N ALA A 419 -34.24 2.53 -6.81
CA ALA A 419 -33.53 1.53 -7.60
C ALA A 419 -34.49 0.53 -8.26
N LYS A 420 -35.51 0.07 -7.51
CA LYS A 420 -36.53 -0.86 -7.98
C LYS A 420 -37.39 -0.24 -9.07
N HIS A 421 -37.83 0.99 -8.90
CA HIS A 421 -38.59 1.68 -9.95
C HIS A 421 -37.74 1.88 -11.21
N ARG A 422 -36.46 2.23 -11.06
CA ARG A 422 -35.53 2.34 -12.18
C ARG A 422 -35.31 0.99 -12.88
N GLN A 423 -35.19 -0.10 -12.13
CA GLN A 423 -35.11 -1.46 -12.66
C GLN A 423 -36.32 -1.83 -13.52
N GLU A 424 -37.53 -1.48 -13.09
CA GLU A 424 -38.76 -1.73 -13.86
C GLU A 424 -38.76 -0.97 -15.19
N GLN A 425 -38.27 0.27 -15.21
CA GLN A 425 -38.12 1.05 -16.44
C GLN A 425 -37.15 0.41 -17.43
N VAL A 426 -36.04 -0.16 -16.93
CA VAL A 426 -35.08 -0.91 -17.75
C VAL A 426 -35.76 -2.14 -18.35
N LEU A 427 -36.47 -2.93 -17.55
CA LEU A 427 -37.19 -4.11 -18.04
C LEU A 427 -38.27 -3.77 -19.09
N ASP A 428 -39.01 -2.67 -18.89
CA ASP A 428 -39.99 -2.19 -19.88
C ASP A 428 -39.31 -1.77 -21.18
N ARG A 429 -38.13 -1.15 -21.08
CA ARG A 429 -37.35 -0.74 -22.24
C ARG A 429 -36.80 -1.96 -22.99
N MET A 430 -36.28 -2.96 -22.29
CA MET A 430 -35.84 -4.23 -22.86
C MET A 430 -36.97 -4.94 -23.60
N THR A 431 -38.17 -4.97 -23.00
CA THR A 431 -39.37 -5.58 -23.60
C THR A 431 -39.77 -4.86 -24.88
N LYS A 432 -39.83 -3.52 -24.87
CA LYS A 432 -40.17 -2.70 -26.05
C LYS A 432 -39.19 -2.88 -27.22
N LEU A 433 -37.94 -3.19 -26.94
CA LEU A 433 -36.90 -3.43 -27.94
C LEU A 433 -36.78 -4.91 -28.33
N GLY A 434 -37.57 -5.80 -27.73
CA GLY A 434 -37.60 -7.23 -28.07
C GLY A 434 -36.47 -8.06 -27.46
N TYR A 435 -35.71 -7.54 -26.49
CA TYR A 435 -34.66 -8.31 -25.82
C TYR A 435 -35.20 -9.38 -24.86
N ILE A 436 -36.40 -9.17 -24.32
CA ILE A 436 -37.11 -10.09 -23.42
C ILE A 436 -38.59 -10.08 -23.74
N THR A 437 -39.29 -11.14 -23.37
CA THR A 437 -40.74 -11.26 -23.47
C THR A 437 -41.46 -10.55 -22.32
N GLU A 438 -42.74 -10.20 -22.50
CA GLU A 438 -43.55 -9.64 -21.42
C GLU A 438 -43.64 -10.55 -20.18
N LYS A 439 -43.61 -11.88 -20.40
CA LYS A 439 -43.65 -12.88 -19.33
C LYS A 439 -42.37 -12.81 -18.48
N GLU A 440 -41.21 -12.77 -19.13
CA GLU A 440 -39.91 -12.63 -18.45
C GLU A 440 -39.81 -11.30 -17.72
N ALA A 441 -40.28 -10.21 -18.34
CA ALA A 441 -40.31 -8.90 -17.69
C ALA A 441 -41.16 -8.92 -16.42
N LYS A 442 -42.38 -9.48 -16.47
CA LYS A 442 -43.24 -9.62 -15.28
C LYS A 442 -42.59 -10.48 -14.20
N ALA A 443 -41.96 -11.60 -14.57
CA ALA A 443 -41.25 -12.45 -13.61
C ALA A 443 -40.04 -11.73 -12.97
N ALA A 444 -39.23 -11.01 -13.75
CA ALA A 444 -38.09 -10.25 -13.27
C ALA A 444 -38.50 -9.07 -12.37
N LYS A 445 -39.64 -8.41 -12.66
CA LYS A 445 -40.21 -7.37 -11.78
C LYS A 445 -40.66 -7.96 -10.43
N ALA A 446 -41.25 -9.16 -10.44
CA ALA A 446 -41.69 -9.85 -9.22
C ALA A 446 -40.55 -10.50 -8.41
N THR A 447 -39.35 -10.63 -9.00
CA THR A 447 -38.20 -11.25 -8.33
C THR A 447 -37.76 -10.39 -7.13
N GLN A 448 -37.66 -11.03 -5.97
CA GLN A 448 -37.11 -10.41 -4.77
C GLN A 448 -35.58 -10.35 -4.88
N ILE A 449 -35.02 -9.14 -4.76
CA ILE A 449 -33.58 -8.91 -4.84
C ILE A 449 -33.05 -8.76 -3.41
N ASN A 450 -32.13 -9.64 -3.02
CA ASN A 450 -31.45 -9.55 -1.73
C ASN A 450 -30.27 -8.58 -1.86
N VAL A 451 -30.37 -7.42 -1.23
CA VAL A 451 -29.28 -6.43 -1.24
C VAL A 451 -28.31 -6.73 -0.10
N ALA A 452 -27.05 -6.92 -0.44
CA ALA A 452 -25.97 -7.13 0.52
C ALA A 452 -25.85 -5.91 1.45
N LYS A 453 -25.51 -6.16 2.72
CA LYS A 453 -25.20 -5.08 3.66
C LYS A 453 -23.91 -4.41 3.20
N PHE A 454 -23.94 -3.08 3.10
CA PHE A 454 -22.75 -2.31 2.77
C PHE A 454 -21.68 -2.48 3.85
N ASP A 455 -20.52 -3.00 3.46
CA ASP A 455 -19.34 -3.11 4.31
C ASP A 455 -18.33 -2.04 3.92
N SER A 456 -18.23 -0.99 4.74
CA SER A 456 -17.29 0.12 4.52
C SER A 456 -15.82 -0.30 4.62
N SER A 457 -15.50 -1.44 5.23
CA SER A 457 -14.13 -1.96 5.29
C SER A 457 -13.63 -2.46 3.92
N SER A 458 -14.55 -2.81 3.01
CA SER A 458 -14.25 -3.17 1.62
C SER A 458 -13.72 -2.02 0.76
N LEU A 459 -13.80 -0.78 1.26
CA LEU A 459 -13.40 0.43 0.55
C LEU A 459 -11.94 0.83 0.76
N ASN A 460 -11.24 0.16 1.67
CA ASN A 460 -9.86 0.47 2.02
C ASN A 460 -8.92 -0.61 1.48
N ASN A 461 -7.63 -0.25 1.30
CA ASN A 461 -6.57 -1.23 1.05
C ASN A 461 -6.72 -2.41 2.02
N GLN A 462 -6.91 -3.60 1.46
CA GLN A 462 -7.13 -4.80 2.23
C GLN A 462 -5.79 -5.50 2.45
N VAL A 463 -5.08 -5.10 3.49
CA VAL A 463 -3.88 -5.82 3.94
C VAL A 463 -4.30 -6.79 5.03
N ARG A 464 -3.84 -8.04 4.94
CA ARG A 464 -4.11 -9.07 5.95
C ARG A 464 -3.62 -8.58 7.31
N SER A 465 -4.45 -8.74 8.34
CA SER A 465 -4.08 -8.33 9.69
C SER A 465 -2.78 -8.97 10.14
N GLY A 466 -1.85 -8.16 10.67
CA GLY A 466 -0.52 -8.58 11.07
C GLY A 466 0.57 -8.37 10.02
N TYR A 467 0.22 -7.94 8.79
CA TYR A 467 1.17 -7.70 7.69
C TYR A 467 1.33 -6.22 7.36
N GLU A 468 0.53 -5.33 7.93
CA GLU A 468 0.43 -3.91 7.56
C GLU A 468 1.79 -3.20 7.64
N LYS A 469 2.54 -3.45 8.72
CA LYS A 469 3.86 -2.84 8.94
C LYS A 469 4.89 -3.37 7.94
N PHE A 470 4.90 -4.68 7.67
CA PHE A 470 5.77 -5.28 6.66
C PHE A 470 5.46 -4.74 5.26
N VAL A 471 4.18 -4.76 4.86
CA VAL A 471 3.73 -4.26 3.55
C VAL A 471 4.09 -2.78 3.39
N ASN A 472 3.94 -1.97 4.44
CA ASN A 472 4.36 -0.58 4.38
C ASN A 472 5.88 -0.44 4.10
N ARG A 473 6.73 -1.25 4.74
CA ARG A 473 8.17 -1.26 4.49
C ARG A 473 8.51 -1.75 3.08
N ALA A 474 7.84 -2.79 2.58
CA ALA A 474 8.01 -3.28 1.21
C ALA A 474 7.66 -2.21 0.17
N LEU A 475 6.52 -1.53 0.32
CA LEU A 475 6.09 -0.44 -0.56
C LEU A 475 7.03 0.77 -0.46
N GLN A 476 7.55 1.05 0.74
CA GLN A 476 8.52 2.13 0.94
C GLN A 476 9.82 1.83 0.20
N GLN A 477 10.37 0.62 0.37
CA GLN A 477 11.60 0.19 -0.28
C GLN A 477 11.46 0.20 -1.81
N TYR A 478 10.33 -0.27 -2.36
CA TYR A 478 10.05 -0.15 -3.79
C TYR A 478 9.99 1.30 -4.26
N ALA A 479 9.25 2.16 -3.54
CA ALA A 479 9.11 3.56 -3.92
C ALA A 479 10.44 4.34 -3.85
N GLU A 480 11.31 4.02 -2.89
CA GLU A 480 12.65 4.58 -2.78
C GLU A 480 13.55 4.17 -3.95
N ALA A 481 13.47 2.91 -4.40
CA ALA A 481 14.21 2.43 -5.56
C ALA A 481 13.75 3.09 -6.86
N GLN A 482 12.45 3.38 -6.99
CA GLN A 482 11.89 4.07 -8.16
C GLN A 482 12.10 5.59 -8.14
N ALA A 483 12.39 6.18 -6.97
CA ALA A 483 12.44 7.63 -6.81
C ALA A 483 13.38 8.34 -7.80
N PRO A 484 14.63 7.88 -8.06
CA PRO A 484 15.51 8.56 -9.02
C PRO A 484 14.92 8.67 -10.44
N SER A 485 14.29 7.60 -10.94
CA SER A 485 13.65 7.58 -12.26
C SER A 485 12.42 8.48 -12.32
N VAL A 486 11.59 8.45 -11.27
CA VAL A 486 10.38 9.27 -11.17
C VAL A 486 10.72 10.76 -11.03
N MET A 487 11.76 11.11 -10.26
CA MET A 487 12.25 12.49 -10.16
C MET A 487 12.66 13.03 -11.52
N LYS A 488 13.44 12.25 -12.29
CA LYS A 488 13.91 12.65 -13.64
C LYS A 488 12.76 12.82 -14.63
N THR A 489 11.76 11.95 -14.58
CA THR A 489 10.64 11.95 -15.54
C THR A 489 9.54 12.96 -15.20
N GLN A 490 9.28 13.22 -13.92
CA GLN A 490 8.20 14.11 -13.48
C GLN A 490 8.68 15.51 -13.05
N GLY A 491 9.99 15.70 -12.86
CA GLY A 491 10.54 16.98 -12.37
C GLY A 491 10.13 17.31 -10.93
N ILE A 492 9.92 16.29 -10.09
CA ILE A 492 9.44 16.43 -8.70
C ILE A 492 10.52 16.06 -7.68
N SER A 493 10.36 16.47 -6.42
CA SER A 493 11.29 16.13 -5.34
C SER A 493 11.27 14.64 -5.00
N ARG A 494 12.30 14.15 -4.28
CA ARG A 494 12.39 12.73 -3.86
C ARG A 494 11.18 12.29 -3.03
N SER A 495 10.73 13.12 -2.09
CA SER A 495 9.58 12.80 -1.23
C SER A 495 8.28 12.73 -2.04
N GLU A 496 8.10 13.64 -3.01
CA GLU A 496 6.97 13.61 -3.95
C GLU A 496 7.02 12.41 -4.87
N ALA A 497 8.21 12.03 -5.36
CA ALA A 497 8.41 10.83 -6.18
C ALA A 497 8.03 9.54 -5.43
N ILE A 498 8.38 9.43 -4.15
CA ILE A 498 7.95 8.31 -3.29
C ILE A 498 6.43 8.31 -3.15
N LYS A 499 5.81 9.46 -2.84
CA LYS A 499 4.34 9.57 -2.70
C LYS A 499 3.62 9.25 -4.01
N TYR A 500 4.12 9.75 -5.13
CA TYR A 500 3.62 9.49 -6.47
C TYR A 500 3.66 7.99 -6.79
N THR A 501 4.81 7.35 -6.56
CA THR A 501 5.00 5.92 -6.81
C THR A 501 4.03 5.08 -5.98
N ARG A 502 3.89 5.38 -4.68
CA ARG A 502 2.93 4.67 -3.81
C ARG A 502 1.48 4.83 -4.28
N LYS A 503 1.09 6.01 -4.76
CA LYS A 503 -0.24 6.24 -5.33
C LYS A 503 -0.45 5.44 -6.62
N LYS A 504 0.55 5.43 -7.51
CA LYS A 504 0.52 4.63 -8.76
C LYS A 504 0.45 3.14 -8.50
N VAL A 505 1.20 2.64 -7.51
CA VAL A 505 1.14 1.24 -7.09
C VAL A 505 -0.26 0.86 -6.66
N ALA A 506 -0.95 1.70 -5.90
CA ALA A 506 -2.33 1.41 -5.50
C ALA A 506 -3.28 1.28 -6.71
N SER A 507 -3.06 1.99 -7.82
CA SER A 507 -4.02 2.01 -8.94
C SER A 507 -3.55 1.28 -10.21
N GLY A 508 -2.45 0.54 -10.15
CA GLY A 508 -1.75 0.04 -11.35
C GLY A 508 -1.86 -1.46 -11.64
N GLY A 509 -2.63 -2.24 -10.88
CA GLY A 509 -2.82 -3.67 -11.15
C GLY A 509 -1.55 -4.53 -11.06
N TYR A 510 -0.59 -4.14 -10.24
CA TYR A 510 0.69 -4.84 -10.13
C TYR A 510 0.58 -6.12 -9.30
N LYS A 511 1.52 -7.06 -9.50
CA LYS A 511 1.83 -8.11 -8.53
C LYS A 511 3.17 -7.82 -7.89
N ILE A 512 3.17 -7.56 -6.59
CA ILE A 512 4.36 -7.26 -5.79
C ILE A 512 4.73 -8.48 -4.99
N TYR A 513 5.83 -9.13 -5.36
CA TYR A 513 6.37 -10.29 -4.66
C TYR A 513 7.33 -9.84 -3.57
N THR A 514 7.12 -10.33 -2.37
CA THR A 514 7.82 -9.91 -1.14
C THR A 514 8.62 -11.03 -0.51
N THR A 515 9.39 -10.72 0.52
CA THR A 515 10.28 -11.69 1.20
C THR A 515 9.66 -12.38 2.41
N VAL A 516 8.51 -11.92 2.91
CA VAL A 516 7.88 -12.48 4.11
C VAL A 516 7.38 -13.89 3.85
N ASN A 517 7.62 -14.82 4.78
CA ASN A 517 7.01 -16.14 4.78
C ASN A 517 5.79 -16.11 5.70
N THR A 518 4.61 -16.50 5.20
CA THR A 518 3.39 -16.36 6.01
C THR A 518 3.39 -17.25 7.26
N GLY A 519 3.98 -18.44 7.19
CA GLY A 519 4.11 -19.34 8.34
C GLY A 519 4.92 -18.71 9.47
N MET A 520 6.09 -18.14 9.15
CA MET A 520 6.92 -17.45 10.14
C MET A 520 6.22 -16.21 10.72
N GLN A 521 5.61 -15.39 9.86
CA GLN A 521 4.87 -14.20 10.30
C GLN A 521 3.72 -14.54 11.25
N GLN A 522 2.94 -15.58 10.93
CA GLN A 522 1.82 -16.02 11.76
C GLN A 522 2.28 -16.53 13.13
N GLN A 523 3.41 -17.25 13.21
CA GLN A 523 3.97 -17.68 14.50
C GLN A 523 4.46 -16.49 15.33
N ALA A 524 5.15 -15.54 14.70
CA ALA A 524 5.59 -14.32 15.37
C ALA A 524 4.40 -13.53 15.94
N GLN A 525 3.33 -13.39 15.17
CA GLN A 525 2.09 -12.73 15.58
C GLN A 525 1.39 -13.50 16.71
N SER A 526 1.18 -14.81 16.55
CA SER A 526 0.46 -15.66 17.52
C SER A 526 1.11 -15.64 18.89
N ILE A 527 2.44 -15.85 18.96
CA ILE A 527 3.18 -15.83 20.23
C ILE A 527 3.05 -14.46 20.89
N SER A 528 3.25 -13.40 20.12
CA SER A 528 3.20 -12.03 20.62
C SER A 528 1.81 -11.66 21.14
N GLN A 529 0.76 -11.93 20.37
CA GLN A 529 -0.62 -11.60 20.75
C GLN A 529 -1.15 -12.46 21.91
N SER A 530 -0.71 -13.72 22.01
CA SER A 530 -1.09 -14.59 23.14
C SER A 530 -0.56 -14.06 24.48
N ARG A 531 0.56 -13.34 24.44
CA ARG A 531 1.25 -12.81 25.62
C ARG A 531 0.93 -11.35 25.88
N TYR A 532 0.81 -10.58 24.82
CA TYR A 532 0.60 -9.14 24.80
C TYR A 532 -0.53 -8.81 23.81
N PRO A 533 -1.79 -9.07 24.19
CA PRO A 533 -2.93 -8.79 23.32
C PRO A 533 -3.07 -7.29 23.03
N THR A 534 -3.86 -6.95 22.02
CA THR A 534 -4.19 -5.56 21.66
C THR A 534 -4.71 -4.81 22.88
N GLY A 535 -4.17 -3.60 23.13
CA GLY A 535 -4.49 -2.78 24.30
C GLY A 535 -3.59 -3.02 25.53
N SER A 536 -2.74 -4.05 25.52
CA SER A 536 -1.68 -4.20 26.54
C SER A 536 -0.70 -3.03 26.47
N SER A 537 -0.28 -2.52 27.63
CA SER A 537 0.78 -1.51 27.74
C SER A 537 2.17 -2.06 27.41
N VAL A 538 2.33 -3.38 27.54
CA VAL A 538 3.54 -4.11 27.11
C VAL A 538 3.36 -4.54 25.67
N THR A 539 4.44 -4.41 24.90
CA THR A 539 4.51 -4.80 23.50
C THR A 539 5.86 -5.44 23.20
N ASN A 540 6.01 -5.97 21.99
CA ASN A 540 7.24 -6.58 21.53
C ASN A 540 7.41 -6.41 20.03
N ALA A 541 8.64 -6.62 19.57
CA ALA A 541 8.98 -6.71 18.15
C ALA A 541 9.68 -8.04 17.91
N ILE A 542 9.38 -8.68 16.78
CA ILE A 542 10.06 -9.89 16.29
C ILE A 542 10.43 -9.64 14.84
N VAL A 543 11.72 -9.71 14.54
CA VAL A 543 12.24 -9.59 13.17
C VAL A 543 13.07 -10.83 12.89
N THR A 544 12.78 -11.54 11.80
CA THR A 544 13.57 -12.68 11.33
C THR A 544 14.12 -12.37 9.94
N MET A 545 15.42 -12.57 9.77
CA MET A 545 16.15 -12.31 8.53
C MET A 545 16.92 -13.55 8.10
N ASP A 546 16.96 -13.78 6.80
CA ASP A 546 17.76 -14.82 6.14
C ASP A 546 19.18 -14.31 5.83
N LEU A 547 20.06 -15.18 5.33
CA LEU A 547 21.46 -14.85 5.02
C LEU A 547 21.60 -13.72 3.99
N ASP A 548 20.70 -13.66 3.00
CA ASP A 548 20.73 -12.70 1.90
C ASP A 548 20.06 -11.35 2.23
N GLY A 549 19.79 -11.09 3.51
CA GLY A 549 19.07 -9.92 3.98
C GLY A 549 17.55 -10.00 3.86
N SER A 550 16.98 -11.07 3.30
CA SER A 550 15.52 -11.23 3.17
C SER A 550 14.83 -11.25 4.52
N VAL A 551 13.88 -10.34 4.73
CA VAL A 551 13.06 -10.27 5.95
C VAL A 551 11.93 -11.29 5.87
N ARG A 552 12.09 -12.43 6.55
CA ARG A 552 11.14 -13.55 6.52
C ARG A 552 9.97 -13.38 7.49
N ALA A 553 10.16 -12.64 8.58
CA ALA A 553 9.09 -12.24 9.49
C ALA A 553 9.37 -10.84 10.07
N TYR A 554 8.32 -10.05 10.23
CA TYR A 554 8.36 -8.67 10.68
C TYR A 554 7.10 -8.34 11.48
N TYR A 555 7.16 -8.55 12.78
CA TYR A 555 6.11 -8.18 13.71
C TYR A 555 6.57 -6.95 14.51
N GLY A 556 5.87 -5.83 14.33
CA GLY A 556 6.22 -4.55 14.94
C GLY A 556 5.42 -4.19 16.19
N GLY A 557 4.77 -5.16 16.85
CA GLY A 557 4.01 -4.93 18.09
C GLY A 557 2.50 -4.79 17.91
N ASN A 558 1.79 -4.89 19.03
CA ASN A 558 0.33 -4.88 19.18
C ASN A 558 -0.32 -3.48 19.14
N THR A 559 0.44 -2.45 18.76
CA THR A 559 -0.02 -1.05 18.67
C THR A 559 0.23 -0.48 17.27
N GLN A 560 -0.21 0.75 17.01
CA GLN A 560 0.03 1.40 15.72
C GLN A 560 1.51 1.74 15.47
N ILE A 561 2.31 1.86 16.53
CA ILE A 561 3.74 2.16 16.42
C ILE A 561 4.47 0.92 15.92
N ASP A 562 5.31 1.08 14.90
CA ASP A 562 6.16 0.01 14.38
C ASP A 562 7.42 -0.16 15.24
N MET A 563 7.31 -1.00 16.27
CA MET A 563 8.41 -1.27 17.18
C MET A 563 9.56 -2.04 16.53
N ALA A 564 9.35 -2.71 15.39
CA ALA A 564 10.43 -3.37 14.66
C ALA A 564 11.37 -2.37 13.97
N ASN A 565 10.90 -1.14 13.71
CA ASN A 565 11.65 -0.03 13.14
C ASN A 565 11.71 1.20 14.05
N THR A 566 11.43 1.04 15.35
CA THR A 566 11.60 2.11 16.35
C THR A 566 12.83 1.82 17.18
N ALA A 567 13.72 2.81 17.30
CA ALA A 567 14.97 2.66 18.05
C ALA A 567 14.69 2.53 19.56
N ARG A 568 15.39 1.59 20.19
CA ARG A 568 15.31 1.28 21.61
C ARG A 568 16.69 0.96 22.15
N GLN A 569 16.95 1.29 23.41
CA GLN A 569 18.30 1.10 23.96
C GLN A 569 18.65 -0.39 23.99
N PRO A 570 19.77 -0.82 23.37
CA PRO A 570 20.07 -2.24 23.17
C PRO A 570 20.58 -2.95 24.44
N GLY A 571 21.00 -2.18 25.44
CA GLY A 571 21.73 -2.71 26.60
C GLY A 571 22.93 -3.55 26.17
N SER A 572 23.19 -4.63 26.89
CA SER A 572 24.29 -5.57 26.58
C SER A 572 24.18 -6.34 25.24
N ASN A 573 23.08 -6.19 24.48
CA ASN A 573 22.95 -6.83 23.16
C ASN A 573 23.95 -6.24 22.15
N ILE A 574 24.45 -5.02 22.38
CA ILE A 574 25.45 -4.33 21.54
C ILE A 574 26.87 -4.92 21.65
N LYS A 575 27.21 -5.59 22.76
CA LYS A 575 28.59 -6.03 23.07
C LYS A 575 29.25 -6.84 21.95
N PRO A 576 28.62 -7.88 21.38
CA PRO A 576 29.24 -8.68 20.32
C PRO A 576 29.66 -7.85 19.10
N LEU A 577 28.97 -6.75 18.82
CA LEU A 577 29.19 -5.93 17.63
C LEU A 577 30.58 -5.30 17.65
N TYR A 578 30.93 -4.54 18.69
CA TYR A 578 32.27 -3.93 18.77
C TYR A 578 33.36 -4.91 19.25
N TYR A 579 33.02 -5.93 20.04
CA TYR A 579 33.99 -6.99 20.38
C TYR A 579 34.49 -7.70 19.12
N SER A 580 33.62 -7.90 18.12
CA SER A 580 34.04 -8.49 16.85
C SER A 580 35.08 -7.65 16.12
N GLY A 581 34.93 -6.31 16.11
CA GLY A 581 35.92 -5.42 15.52
C GLY A 581 37.25 -5.41 16.27
N ALA A 582 37.20 -5.51 17.60
CA ALA A 582 38.42 -5.62 18.41
C ALA A 582 39.18 -6.94 18.13
N ILE A 583 38.46 -8.03 17.89
CA ILE A 583 39.06 -9.31 17.46
C ILE A 583 39.58 -9.23 16.03
N ASP A 584 38.81 -8.67 15.10
CA ASP A 584 39.17 -8.61 13.68
C ASP A 584 40.45 -7.82 13.41
N LYS A 585 40.62 -6.72 14.16
CA LYS A 585 41.80 -5.85 14.18
C LYS A 585 43.00 -6.46 14.92
N GLY A 586 42.85 -7.66 15.50
CA GLY A 586 43.94 -8.34 16.21
C GLY A 586 44.27 -7.77 17.59
N LEU A 587 43.45 -6.86 18.13
CA LEU A 587 43.67 -6.28 19.47
C LEU A 587 43.43 -7.30 20.58
N PHE A 588 42.51 -8.23 20.34
CA PHE A 588 42.17 -9.30 21.27
C PHE A 588 41.89 -10.61 20.54
N THR A 589 41.98 -11.71 21.27
CA THR A 589 41.54 -13.03 20.86
C THR A 589 40.44 -13.52 21.81
N ALA A 590 39.76 -14.61 21.46
CA ALA A 590 38.75 -15.23 22.33
C ALA A 590 39.28 -15.58 23.74
N GLY A 591 40.59 -15.87 23.86
CA GLY A 591 41.28 -16.21 25.10
C GLY A 591 41.95 -15.04 25.81
N SER A 592 41.92 -13.82 25.26
CA SER A 592 42.58 -12.67 25.88
C SER A 592 42.04 -12.40 27.29
N THR A 593 42.95 -12.15 28.22
CA THR A 593 42.62 -11.79 29.61
C THR A 593 42.24 -10.32 29.69
N LEU A 594 41.06 -10.03 30.23
CA LEU A 594 40.50 -8.70 30.41
C LEU A 594 40.39 -8.36 31.90
N PRO A 595 40.62 -7.10 32.30
CA PRO A 595 40.39 -6.67 33.66
C PRO A 595 38.88 -6.71 33.96
N ASN A 596 38.52 -7.28 35.10
CA ASN A 596 37.13 -7.34 35.58
C ASN A 596 36.75 -6.11 36.45
N HIS A 597 37.66 -5.15 36.53
CA HIS A 597 37.47 -3.83 37.13
C HIS A 597 38.02 -2.78 36.16
N PHE A 598 37.23 -1.74 35.89
CA PHE A 598 37.61 -0.66 34.99
C PHE A 598 36.89 0.62 35.43
N SER A 599 37.64 1.71 35.53
CA SER A 599 37.13 3.04 35.85
C SER A 599 37.75 4.04 34.88
N LEU A 600 36.95 4.99 34.41
CA LEU A 600 37.39 6.07 33.54
C LEU A 600 36.95 7.41 34.16
N GLY A 601 37.90 8.13 34.74
CA GLY A 601 37.59 9.28 35.61
C GLY A 601 36.64 8.87 36.74
N ASN A 602 35.55 9.62 36.90
CA ASN A 602 34.54 9.35 37.92
C ASN A 602 33.49 8.29 37.52
N TRP A 603 33.59 7.75 36.30
CA TRP A 603 32.64 6.75 35.82
C TRP A 603 33.18 5.34 36.03
N THR A 604 32.42 4.52 36.73
CA THR A 604 32.70 3.10 36.95
C THR A 604 31.46 2.28 36.60
N PRO A 605 31.54 1.33 35.64
CA PRO A 605 30.45 0.42 35.35
C PRO A 605 30.08 -0.43 36.57
N ALA A 606 28.78 -0.68 36.77
CA ALA A 606 28.32 -1.60 37.80
C ALA A 606 28.92 -3.01 37.59
N SER A 607 29.65 -3.52 38.60
CA SER A 607 30.32 -4.83 38.56
C SER A 607 29.43 -5.93 39.14
N HIS A 608 29.41 -7.09 38.46
CA HIS A 608 28.67 -8.29 38.87
C HIS A 608 29.48 -9.59 38.69
N GLY A 609 30.80 -9.49 38.46
CA GLY A 609 31.71 -10.63 38.28
C GLY A 609 32.64 -10.83 39.47
N LYS A 610 33.14 -12.05 39.67
CA LYS A 610 34.16 -12.38 40.69
C LYS A 610 35.56 -12.43 40.05
N GLY A 611 36.58 -12.11 40.84
CA GLY A 611 37.99 -12.18 40.42
C GLY A 611 38.49 -10.90 39.73
N ALA A 612 39.81 -10.73 39.70
CA ALA A 612 40.48 -9.53 39.18
C ALA A 612 40.43 -9.45 37.64
N SER A 613 40.38 -10.59 36.95
CA SER A 613 40.38 -10.69 35.50
C SER A 613 39.56 -11.87 35.01
N VAL A 614 39.17 -11.84 33.74
CA VAL A 614 38.36 -12.85 33.05
C VAL A 614 38.81 -13.00 31.60
N SER A 615 38.55 -14.14 30.96
CA SER A 615 38.75 -14.24 29.50
C SER A 615 37.72 -13.39 28.74
N LEU A 616 38.06 -12.95 27.53
CA LEU A 616 37.13 -12.27 26.62
C LEU A 616 35.85 -13.10 26.38
N THR A 617 36.01 -14.41 26.17
CA THR A 617 34.89 -15.34 26.04
C THR A 617 33.99 -15.29 27.28
N THR A 618 34.56 -15.40 28.48
CA THR A 618 33.81 -15.31 29.75
C THR A 618 33.09 -13.96 29.89
N ALA A 619 33.75 -12.87 29.51
CA ALA A 619 33.16 -11.53 29.56
C ALA A 619 31.89 -11.41 28.70
N ILE A 620 31.87 -11.98 27.49
CA ILE A 620 30.67 -12.00 26.63
C ILE A 620 29.63 -12.97 27.17
N VAL A 621 30.03 -14.20 27.55
CA VAL A 621 29.14 -15.27 28.05
C VAL A 621 28.38 -14.84 29.30
N GLN A 622 29.06 -14.21 30.25
CA GLN A 622 28.46 -13.67 31.48
C GLN A 622 28.00 -12.22 31.33
N SER A 623 28.20 -11.60 30.16
CA SER A 623 27.75 -10.25 29.85
C SER A 623 28.31 -9.18 30.81
N LEU A 624 29.58 -9.29 31.21
CA LEU A 624 30.21 -8.42 32.22
C LEU A 624 30.43 -6.99 31.70
N ASN A 625 30.21 -5.98 32.54
CA ASN A 625 30.24 -4.57 32.13
C ASN A 625 31.65 -3.96 32.12
N ALA A 626 32.44 -4.16 33.17
CA ALA A 626 33.80 -3.59 33.25
C ALA A 626 34.73 -4.08 32.11
N PRO A 627 34.83 -5.39 31.82
CA PRO A 627 35.59 -5.86 30.65
C PRO A 627 35.11 -5.26 29.32
N SER A 628 33.81 -5.03 29.20
CA SER A 628 33.18 -4.49 27.98
C SER A 628 33.52 -3.03 27.74
N ALA A 629 33.47 -2.22 28.79
CA ALA A 629 33.94 -0.84 28.76
C ALA A 629 35.43 -0.78 28.42
N TYR A 630 36.23 -1.67 29.00
CA TYR A 630 37.66 -1.77 28.71
C TYR A 630 37.95 -2.10 27.24
N VAL A 631 37.25 -3.08 26.65
CA VAL A 631 37.43 -3.45 25.23
C VAL A 631 37.10 -2.28 24.30
N MET A 632 35.98 -1.58 24.51
CA MET A 632 35.64 -0.40 23.70
C MET A 632 36.65 0.73 23.89
N TYR A 633 37.11 0.97 25.12
CA TYR A 633 38.15 1.96 25.40
C TYR A 633 39.45 1.63 24.67
N ARG A 634 39.92 0.37 24.73
CA ARG A 634 41.15 -0.09 24.07
C ARG A 634 41.07 -0.09 22.54
N MET A 635 39.91 -0.38 21.97
CA MET A 635 39.67 -0.25 20.52
C MET A 635 39.56 1.22 20.08
N GLY A 636 39.27 2.13 21.01
CA GLY A 636 38.86 3.50 20.74
C GLY A 636 37.35 3.59 20.50
N VAL A 637 36.69 4.53 21.18
CA VAL A 637 35.23 4.71 21.11
C VAL A 637 34.78 5.05 19.69
N LYS A 638 35.44 6.02 19.05
CA LYS A 638 35.16 6.40 17.66
C LYS A 638 35.29 5.21 16.72
N THR A 639 36.41 4.49 16.79
CA THR A 639 36.66 3.27 15.99
C THR A 639 35.59 2.20 16.21
N SER A 640 35.15 2.01 17.46
CA SER A 640 34.10 1.05 17.81
C SER A 640 32.74 1.42 17.22
N ILE A 641 32.38 2.70 17.25
CA ILE A 641 31.12 3.21 16.69
C ILE A 641 31.15 3.16 15.16
N GLU A 642 32.22 3.62 14.53
CA GLU A 642 32.37 3.53 13.07
C GLU A 642 32.33 2.09 12.58
N TRP A 643 32.95 1.15 13.32
CA TRP A 643 32.81 -0.28 13.05
C TRP A 643 31.34 -0.73 13.10
N MET A 644 30.60 -0.37 14.15
CA MET A 644 29.19 -0.74 14.27
C MET A 644 28.30 -0.11 13.20
N LYS A 645 28.64 1.08 12.67
CA LYS A 645 27.93 1.69 11.55
C LYS A 645 28.05 0.87 10.26
N THR A 646 29.21 0.23 10.00
CA THR A 646 29.37 -0.71 8.87
C THR A 646 28.44 -1.93 9.00
N MET A 647 27.95 -2.24 10.20
CA MET A 647 26.96 -3.29 10.42
C MET A 647 25.51 -2.80 10.22
N GLY A 648 25.31 -1.62 9.64
CA GLY A 648 24.00 -1.07 9.28
C GLY A 648 23.27 -0.32 10.39
N ILE A 649 23.95 0.06 11.48
CA ILE A 649 23.35 0.85 12.57
C ILE A 649 23.39 2.33 12.21
N THR A 650 22.22 2.95 12.07
CA THR A 650 22.11 4.33 11.56
C THR A 650 21.72 5.36 12.63
N THR A 651 21.64 4.95 13.89
CA THR A 651 20.95 5.70 14.96
C THR A 651 21.87 6.38 15.97
N PHE A 652 23.19 6.22 15.81
CA PHE A 652 24.19 6.93 16.61
C PHE A 652 24.09 8.44 16.42
N THR A 653 24.32 9.18 17.50
CA THR A 653 24.46 10.63 17.54
C THR A 653 25.82 11.02 18.11
N ASP A 654 26.20 12.29 18.04
CA ASP A 654 27.48 12.78 18.58
C ASP A 654 27.61 12.57 20.09
N ASN A 655 26.49 12.57 20.82
CA ASN A 655 26.47 12.28 22.25
C ASN A 655 26.83 10.83 22.58
N ASP A 656 26.79 9.93 21.61
CA ASP A 656 27.06 8.50 21.81
C ASP A 656 28.56 8.16 21.72
N TYR A 657 29.44 9.12 21.39
CA TYR A 657 30.89 8.88 21.34
C TYR A 657 31.53 8.90 22.74
N ASN A 658 31.01 8.06 23.63
CA ASN A 658 31.55 7.85 24.97
C ASN A 658 31.54 6.36 25.36
N VAL A 659 32.29 6.00 26.40
CA VAL A 659 32.46 4.59 26.80
C VAL A 659 31.17 3.96 27.35
N ALA A 660 30.18 4.73 27.82
CA ALA A 660 28.91 4.17 28.30
C ALA A 660 28.11 3.49 27.17
N THR A 661 28.36 3.84 25.91
CA THR A 661 27.79 3.16 24.74
C THR A 661 28.20 1.69 24.65
N SER A 662 29.33 1.30 25.25
CA SER A 662 29.73 -0.12 25.37
C SER A 662 28.70 -0.98 26.10
N LEU A 663 27.84 -0.37 26.92
CA LEU A 663 26.80 -1.00 27.72
C LEU A 663 25.39 -0.76 27.15
N GLY A 664 25.29 -0.08 26.01
CA GLY A 664 24.04 0.24 25.33
C GLY A 664 23.48 1.63 25.65
N GLY A 665 24.20 2.45 26.41
CA GLY A 665 23.85 3.86 26.64
C GLY A 665 23.92 4.66 25.34
N MET A 666 22.76 4.85 24.69
CA MET A 666 22.63 5.51 23.40
C MET A 666 21.46 6.49 23.40
N SER A 667 21.64 7.65 22.77
CA SER A 667 20.65 8.72 22.71
C SER A 667 19.33 8.24 22.08
N ASN A 668 19.42 7.50 20.97
CA ASN A 668 18.25 6.93 20.28
C ASN A 668 18.07 5.42 20.52
N GLY A 669 19.15 4.69 20.76
CA GLY A 669 19.15 3.22 20.75
C GLY A 669 19.26 2.63 19.35
N ILE A 670 18.95 1.34 19.16
CA ILE A 670 19.05 0.60 17.88
C ILE A 670 17.67 0.05 17.51
N LYS A 671 17.34 0.04 16.21
CA LYS A 671 16.07 -0.56 15.75
C LYS A 671 16.18 -2.09 15.72
N PRO A 672 15.14 -2.86 16.10
CA PRO A 672 15.21 -4.32 16.02
C PRO A 672 15.58 -4.90 14.65
N ILE A 673 15.15 -4.26 13.56
CA ILE A 673 15.54 -4.62 12.19
C ILE A 673 17.03 -4.41 11.91
N GLU A 674 17.64 -3.33 12.42
CA GLU A 674 19.07 -3.06 12.28
C GLU A 674 19.89 -4.03 13.14
N MET A 675 19.40 -4.36 14.34
CA MET A 675 20.04 -5.36 15.20
C MET A 675 20.01 -6.76 14.57
N ALA A 676 18.91 -7.12 13.90
CA ALA A 676 18.83 -8.38 13.16
C ALA A 676 19.86 -8.41 12.01
N ALA A 677 20.00 -7.30 11.28
CA ALA A 677 20.98 -7.17 10.21
C ALA A 677 22.42 -7.26 10.74
N ALA A 678 22.73 -6.57 11.84
CA ALA A 678 24.04 -6.60 12.46
C ALA A 678 24.43 -8.01 12.95
N PHE A 679 23.52 -8.75 13.60
CA PHE A 679 23.82 -10.14 14.00
C PHE A 679 23.90 -11.10 12.82
N ASN A 680 23.23 -10.81 11.70
CA ASN A 680 23.32 -11.63 10.50
C ASN A 680 24.71 -11.59 9.88
N VAL A 681 25.51 -10.54 10.10
CA VAL A 681 26.94 -10.51 9.75
C VAL A 681 27.70 -11.71 10.33
N PHE A 682 27.42 -12.09 11.58
CA PHE A 682 28.04 -13.27 12.20
C PHE A 682 27.53 -14.59 11.60
N ASN A 683 26.30 -14.60 11.08
CA ASN A 683 25.73 -15.78 10.44
C ASN A 683 26.20 -15.95 8.99
N ASN A 684 26.45 -14.83 8.32
CA ASN A 684 26.73 -14.72 6.90
C ASN A 684 28.23 -14.46 6.65
N SER A 685 29.10 -15.20 7.34
CA SER A 685 30.56 -15.19 7.10
C SER A 685 31.22 -13.81 7.13
N GLY A 686 30.68 -12.87 7.91
CA GLY A 686 31.21 -11.52 8.04
C GLY A 686 30.70 -10.51 7.00
N VAL A 687 29.73 -10.88 6.16
CA VAL A 687 29.10 -10.01 5.17
C VAL A 687 27.83 -9.38 5.74
N TYR A 688 27.74 -8.05 5.65
CA TYR A 688 26.50 -7.30 5.89
C TYR A 688 25.62 -7.33 4.65
N ASN A 689 24.30 -7.49 4.87
CA ASN A 689 23.28 -7.33 3.86
C ASN A 689 22.19 -6.41 4.41
N GLN A 690 21.90 -5.33 3.69
CA GLN A 690 20.80 -4.45 4.03
C GLN A 690 19.45 -5.21 3.95
N PRO A 691 18.53 -5.00 4.90
CA PRO A 691 17.25 -5.70 4.93
C PRO A 691 16.41 -5.55 3.64
N LYS A 692 15.98 -6.69 3.09
CA LYS A 692 15.24 -6.81 1.83
C LYS A 692 13.80 -7.25 2.09
N PHE A 693 12.84 -6.48 1.56
CA PHE A 693 11.39 -6.66 1.73
C PHE A 693 10.68 -7.09 0.43
N ILE A 694 11.26 -6.77 -0.72
CA ILE A 694 10.67 -7.00 -2.05
C ILE A 694 11.64 -7.79 -2.95
N THR A 695 11.11 -8.68 -3.78
CA THR A 695 11.90 -9.51 -4.71
C THR A 695 11.60 -9.18 -6.18
N LYS A 696 10.35 -8.87 -6.51
CA LYS A 696 9.92 -8.66 -7.90
C LYS A 696 8.62 -7.83 -7.95
N VAL A 697 8.46 -7.01 -8.99
CA VAL A 697 7.15 -6.44 -9.37
C VAL A 697 6.83 -6.83 -10.81
N GLU A 698 5.63 -7.34 -11.01
CA GLU A 698 5.03 -7.56 -12.32
C GLU A 698 3.91 -6.55 -12.54
N ASN A 699 3.73 -6.12 -13.79
CA ASN A 699 2.56 -5.35 -14.22
C ASN A 699 1.33 -6.24 -14.45
N ASP A 700 0.24 -5.62 -14.90
CA ASP A 700 -1.04 -6.25 -15.22
C ASP A 700 -0.95 -7.39 -16.26
N ASN A 701 -0.01 -7.30 -17.20
CA ASN A 701 0.22 -8.33 -18.23
C ASN A 701 1.20 -9.44 -17.82
N GLY A 702 1.69 -9.44 -16.58
CA GLY A 702 2.63 -10.45 -16.06
C GLY A 702 4.09 -10.24 -16.42
N THR A 703 4.44 -9.13 -17.09
CA THR A 703 5.83 -8.76 -17.36
C THR A 703 6.50 -8.26 -16.09
N THR A 704 7.69 -8.78 -15.80
CA THR A 704 8.53 -8.28 -14.72
C THR A 704 9.08 -6.89 -15.05
N ILE A 705 8.69 -5.89 -14.28
CA ILE A 705 9.13 -4.49 -14.44
C ILE A 705 10.14 -4.06 -13.38
N PHE A 706 10.34 -4.89 -12.35
CA PHE A 706 11.26 -4.65 -11.26
C PHE A 706 11.75 -5.97 -10.68
N LYS A 707 13.04 -6.06 -10.34
CA LYS A 707 13.69 -7.20 -9.69
C LYS A 707 14.49 -6.74 -8.48
N ALA A 708 14.83 -7.68 -7.60
CA ALA A 708 15.62 -7.41 -6.41
C ALA A 708 16.98 -6.73 -6.70
N SER A 709 17.59 -7.01 -7.85
CA SER A 709 18.82 -6.35 -8.32
C SER A 709 18.67 -4.84 -8.47
N ASP A 710 17.46 -4.36 -8.75
CA ASP A 710 17.18 -2.95 -9.02
C ASP A 710 17.07 -2.12 -7.73
N LEU A 711 17.09 -2.78 -6.56
CA LEU A 711 17.07 -2.13 -5.26
C LEU A 711 18.38 -1.44 -4.91
N ASN A 712 19.51 -1.87 -5.48
CA ASN A 712 20.86 -1.42 -5.11
C ASN A 712 21.08 -1.41 -3.58
N LEU A 713 20.68 -2.49 -2.92
CA LEU A 713 20.86 -2.65 -1.48
C LEU A 713 22.34 -2.76 -1.12
N ASP A 714 22.73 -2.14 -0.01
CA ASP A 714 24.10 -2.22 0.50
C ASP A 714 24.44 -3.66 0.93
N SER A 715 25.55 -4.17 0.42
CA SER A 715 26.13 -5.46 0.76
C SER A 715 27.64 -5.36 0.71
N HIS A 716 28.32 -5.63 1.82
CA HIS A 716 29.76 -5.50 1.92
C HIS A 716 30.36 -6.38 3.04
N GLN A 717 31.65 -6.73 2.89
CA GLN A 717 32.39 -7.46 3.91
C GLN A 717 32.71 -6.52 5.09
N VAL A 718 32.26 -6.86 6.29
CA VAL A 718 32.56 -6.11 7.52
C VAL A 718 33.76 -6.68 8.27
N MET A 719 33.83 -8.00 8.40
CA MET A 719 34.86 -8.69 9.19
C MET A 719 35.30 -9.97 8.51
N LYS A 720 36.46 -10.52 8.88
CA LYS A 720 36.92 -11.83 8.37
C LYS A 720 35.94 -12.94 8.74
N GLN A 721 35.82 -13.94 7.87
CA GLN A 721 35.00 -15.12 8.13
C GLN A 721 35.43 -15.84 9.43
N SER A 722 36.73 -15.86 9.74
CA SER A 722 37.26 -16.40 10.99
C SER A 722 36.71 -15.66 12.21
N THR A 723 36.71 -14.32 12.19
CA THR A 723 36.14 -13.48 13.25
C THR A 723 34.65 -13.74 13.44
N ALA A 724 33.89 -13.78 12.35
CA ALA A 724 32.45 -14.09 12.39
C ALA A 724 32.18 -15.45 13.03
N THR A 725 32.97 -16.46 12.65
CA THR A 725 32.89 -17.83 13.19
C THR A 725 33.25 -17.88 14.68
N THR A 726 34.33 -17.20 15.08
CA THR A 726 34.75 -17.09 16.48
C THR A 726 33.66 -16.42 17.32
N MET A 727 33.11 -15.28 16.86
CA MET A 727 32.05 -14.59 17.59
C MET A 727 30.79 -15.45 17.69
N LYS A 728 30.36 -16.10 16.61
CA LYS A 728 29.21 -17.03 16.61
C LYS A 728 29.41 -18.19 17.60
N SER A 729 30.63 -18.72 17.73
CA SER A 729 30.97 -19.75 18.72
C SER A 729 30.88 -19.25 20.17
N ILE A 730 31.37 -18.03 20.44
CA ILE A 730 31.22 -17.40 21.77
C ILE A 730 29.73 -17.17 22.08
N LEU A 731 28.96 -16.68 21.10
CA LEU A 731 27.52 -16.48 21.22
C LEU A 731 26.75 -17.79 21.43
N ARG A 732 27.26 -18.93 20.95
CA ARG A 732 26.73 -20.24 21.32
C ARG A 732 26.91 -20.52 22.81
N GLN A 733 28.06 -20.20 23.37
CA GLN A 733 28.32 -20.38 24.80
C GLN A 733 27.43 -19.50 25.69
N VAL A 734 27.04 -18.31 25.22
CA VAL A 734 26.04 -17.46 25.90
C VAL A 734 24.71 -18.21 26.08
N VAL A 735 24.30 -18.99 25.07
CA VAL A 735 23.05 -19.74 25.08
C VAL A 735 23.17 -21.06 25.82
N THR A 736 24.33 -21.75 25.78
CA THR A 736 24.47 -23.05 26.46
C THR A 736 24.78 -22.93 27.95
N SER A 737 25.48 -21.88 28.38
CA SER A 737 25.98 -21.76 29.75
C SER A 737 25.96 -20.33 30.32
N GLY A 738 25.47 -19.35 29.55
CA GLY A 738 25.50 -17.93 29.91
C GLY A 738 24.11 -17.34 30.16
N THR A 739 23.98 -16.05 29.82
CA THR A 739 22.74 -15.29 30.08
C THR A 739 21.56 -15.68 29.18
N GLY A 740 21.79 -16.43 28.11
CA GLY A 740 20.81 -16.75 27.06
C GLY A 740 20.17 -18.14 27.15
N THR A 741 20.31 -18.85 28.26
CA THR A 741 19.90 -20.27 28.40
C THR A 741 18.42 -20.56 28.10
N ALA A 742 17.53 -19.58 28.29
CA ALA A 742 16.12 -19.72 27.93
C ALA A 742 15.87 -19.85 26.40
N ALA A 743 16.87 -19.52 25.57
CA ALA A 743 16.85 -19.70 24.12
C ALA A 743 17.62 -20.96 23.65
N ASN A 744 17.99 -21.86 24.56
CA ASN A 744 18.72 -23.09 24.24
C ASN A 744 17.81 -24.13 23.58
N VAL A 745 17.38 -23.81 22.37
CA VAL A 745 16.64 -24.68 21.46
C VAL A 745 17.48 -24.88 20.22
N TYR A 746 17.54 -26.11 19.71
CA TYR A 746 18.39 -26.46 18.57
C TYR A 746 19.85 -25.96 18.75
N SER A 747 20.52 -25.72 17.62
CA SER A 747 21.90 -25.23 17.58
C SER A 747 21.97 -23.69 17.60
N THR A 748 21.44 -23.05 18.65
CA THR A 748 21.27 -21.58 18.71
C THR A 748 22.47 -20.84 19.32
N ALA A 749 22.94 -19.79 18.65
CA ALA A 749 23.85 -18.78 19.20
C ALA A 749 23.10 -17.48 19.44
N GLY A 750 23.44 -16.67 20.45
CA GLY A 750 22.76 -15.39 20.64
C GLY A 750 23.22 -14.57 21.83
N LYS A 751 22.63 -13.39 22.01
CA LYS A 751 22.95 -12.47 23.10
C LYS A 751 21.71 -11.86 23.71
N THR A 752 21.66 -11.78 25.04
CA THR A 752 20.67 -11.00 25.77
C THR A 752 21.09 -9.53 25.92
N GLY A 753 20.12 -8.63 26.02
CA GLY A 753 20.28 -7.25 26.47
C GLY A 753 19.19 -6.86 27.46
N THR A 754 19.55 -6.03 28.43
CA THR A 754 18.64 -5.46 29.42
C THR A 754 19.09 -4.03 29.66
N THR A 755 18.19 -3.06 29.62
CA THR A 755 18.49 -1.66 29.99
C THR A 755 18.27 -1.43 31.49
N ASP A 756 18.78 -0.31 32.00
CA ASP A 756 18.59 0.07 33.40
C ASP A 756 17.09 0.14 33.76
N ALA A 757 16.75 -0.40 34.92
CA ALA A 757 15.37 -0.64 35.38
C ALA A 757 14.53 -1.64 34.55
N GLY A 758 15.11 -2.37 33.58
CA GLY A 758 14.41 -3.42 32.84
C GLY A 758 13.28 -2.90 31.95
N LYS A 759 13.52 -1.76 31.29
CA LYS A 759 12.56 -1.12 30.37
C LYS A 759 12.56 -1.79 28.99
N ASP A 760 13.74 -2.17 28.51
CA ASP A 760 13.96 -2.83 27.23
C ASP A 760 14.65 -4.17 27.44
N LEU A 761 13.99 -5.23 26.98
CA LEU A 761 14.48 -6.59 27.10
C LEU A 761 14.76 -7.13 25.69
N TRP A 762 16.00 -7.49 25.43
CA TRP A 762 16.46 -7.94 24.12
C TRP A 762 16.95 -9.37 24.14
N PHE A 763 16.69 -10.08 23.06
CA PHE A 763 17.47 -11.23 22.66
C PHE A 763 17.63 -11.25 21.14
N THR A 764 18.86 -11.42 20.68
CA THR A 764 19.16 -11.59 19.26
C THR A 764 19.87 -12.91 19.09
N GLY A 765 19.32 -13.79 18.27
CA GLY A 765 19.82 -15.16 18.11
C GLY A 765 19.90 -15.61 16.67
N ILE A 766 20.72 -16.62 16.46
CA ILE A 766 21.05 -17.26 15.18
C ILE A 766 20.75 -18.75 15.32
N THR A 767 19.88 -19.28 14.47
CA THR A 767 19.61 -20.72 14.36
C THR A 767 19.53 -21.09 12.88
N GLY A 768 20.42 -21.99 12.41
CA GLY A 768 20.53 -22.29 10.98
C GLY A 768 20.87 -21.04 10.18
N ASN A 769 20.14 -20.80 9.10
CA ASN A 769 20.31 -19.62 8.23
C ASN A 769 19.60 -18.36 8.76
N LEU A 770 18.79 -18.50 9.81
CA LEU A 770 17.96 -17.41 10.31
C LEU A 770 18.64 -16.66 11.45
N THR A 771 18.59 -15.32 11.36
CA THR A 771 18.85 -14.41 12.47
C THR A 771 17.54 -13.79 12.92
N THR A 772 17.21 -13.91 14.20
CA THR A 772 15.98 -13.34 14.78
C THR A 772 16.29 -12.44 15.97
N THR A 773 15.77 -11.21 15.91
CA THR A 773 15.79 -10.26 17.02
C THR A 773 14.42 -10.18 17.67
N ILE A 774 14.40 -10.27 19.00
CA ILE A 774 13.23 -10.04 19.84
C ILE A 774 13.51 -8.91 20.81
N TRP A 775 12.66 -7.89 20.76
CA TRP A 775 12.61 -6.83 21.76
C TRP A 775 11.27 -6.87 22.48
N VAL A 776 11.26 -6.62 23.79
CA VAL A 776 10.07 -6.48 24.62
C VAL A 776 10.21 -5.20 25.45
N GLY A 777 9.14 -4.40 25.52
CA GLY A 777 9.14 -3.16 26.29
C GLY A 777 7.75 -2.56 26.43
N ASN A 778 7.70 -1.36 26.97
CA ASN A 778 6.47 -0.57 27.12
C ASN A 778 6.52 0.65 26.20
N LEU A 779 5.39 1.06 25.62
CA LEU A 779 5.31 2.27 24.81
C LEU A 779 5.68 3.54 25.57
N ASN A 780 5.33 3.61 26.86
CA ASN A 780 5.58 4.75 27.73
C ASN A 780 6.96 4.68 28.41
N ASN A 781 7.82 3.76 27.97
CA ASN A 781 9.15 3.52 28.54
C ASN A 781 9.16 3.25 30.06
N VAL A 782 8.05 2.68 30.55
CA VAL A 782 7.89 2.23 31.93
C VAL A 782 8.61 0.90 32.12
N ALA A 783 9.29 0.76 33.26
CA ALA A 783 9.96 -0.47 33.65
C ALA A 783 8.99 -1.66 33.65
N LEU A 784 9.37 -2.77 32.99
CA LEU A 784 8.56 -3.99 32.98
C LEU A 784 8.79 -4.82 34.25
N GLY A 785 9.97 -4.71 34.85
CA GLY A 785 10.49 -5.71 35.77
C GLY A 785 10.86 -7.00 35.02
N GLY A 786 12.11 -7.44 35.13
CA GLY A 786 12.61 -8.64 34.44
C GLY A 786 13.96 -8.42 33.74
N TYR A 787 14.39 -9.45 33.01
CA TYR A 787 15.69 -9.49 32.32
C TYR A 787 15.51 -9.99 30.89
N GLY A 788 16.53 -9.81 30.03
CA GLY A 788 16.55 -10.29 28.66
C GLY A 788 16.30 -11.80 28.49
N SER A 789 16.36 -12.60 29.56
CA SER A 789 15.90 -14.01 29.58
C SER A 789 14.43 -14.15 29.17
N LEU A 790 13.61 -13.12 29.37
CA LEU A 790 12.23 -13.05 28.92
C LEU A 790 12.14 -13.11 27.38
N SER A 791 12.93 -12.27 26.70
CA SER A 791 12.99 -12.21 25.25
C SER A 791 13.66 -13.46 24.68
N ALA A 792 14.64 -14.03 25.39
CA ALA A 792 15.24 -15.32 25.06
C ALA A 792 14.21 -16.48 25.12
N GLY A 793 13.32 -16.49 26.12
CA GLY A 793 12.24 -17.48 26.19
C GLY A 793 11.19 -17.35 25.08
N ILE A 794 10.84 -16.12 24.68
CA ILE A 794 9.99 -15.89 23.50
C ILE A 794 10.70 -16.42 22.25
N TYR A 795 12.00 -16.17 22.11
CA TYR A 795 12.81 -16.66 20.99
C TYR A 795 12.80 -18.19 20.96
N GLY A 796 13.07 -18.85 22.08
CA GLY A 796 13.05 -20.30 22.18
C GLY A 796 11.71 -20.90 21.77
N THR A 797 10.61 -20.27 22.21
CA THR A 797 9.24 -20.68 21.82
C THR A 797 9.00 -20.49 20.33
N TYR A 798 9.37 -19.32 19.78
CA TYR A 798 9.21 -19.00 18.36
C TYR A 798 9.96 -19.99 17.47
N MET A 799 11.25 -20.19 17.73
CA MET A 799 12.06 -21.13 16.96
C MET A 799 11.57 -22.56 17.09
N SER A 800 11.11 -22.98 18.27
CA SER A 800 10.52 -24.31 18.46
C SER A 800 9.26 -24.52 17.62
N ARG A 801 8.39 -23.50 17.52
CA ARG A 801 7.16 -23.56 16.71
C ARG A 801 7.41 -23.56 15.20
N LEU A 802 8.51 -22.95 14.73
CA LEU A 802 8.89 -23.04 13.32
C LEU A 802 9.28 -24.47 12.91
N GLY A 803 9.79 -25.28 13.85
CA GLY A 803 10.21 -26.65 13.60
C GLY A 803 11.52 -26.76 12.81
N ALA A 804 12.17 -27.93 12.85
CA ALA A 804 13.49 -28.13 12.24
C ALA A 804 13.51 -27.92 10.71
N ASN A 805 12.41 -28.22 10.00
CA ASN A 805 12.36 -28.12 8.53
C ASN A 805 12.43 -26.66 8.04
N ALA A 806 11.73 -25.73 8.69
CA ALA A 806 11.79 -24.31 8.33
C ALA A 806 13.17 -23.68 8.57
N LEU A 807 13.97 -24.26 9.48
CA LEU A 807 15.32 -23.81 9.82
C LEU A 807 16.39 -24.26 8.81
N ILE A 808 16.10 -25.30 8.01
CA ILE A 808 17.03 -25.91 7.06
C ILE A 808 16.87 -25.31 5.66
N THR A 809 15.69 -24.84 5.27
CA THR A 809 15.42 -24.39 3.89
C THR A 809 15.14 -22.90 3.73
N GLY A 810 14.84 -22.15 4.80
CA GLY A 810 14.45 -20.72 4.71
C GLY A 810 13.16 -20.47 3.90
N LEU A 811 12.49 -21.53 3.45
CA LEU A 811 11.30 -21.54 2.62
C LEU A 811 10.49 -22.80 2.99
N ASN A 812 9.26 -22.60 3.45
CA ASN A 812 8.16 -23.56 3.24
C ASN A 812 7.28 -22.99 2.15
#